data_AF-A0A1S4C681-F1
#
_entry.id   AF-A0A1S4C681-F1
#
_cell.length_a   1.000
_cell.length_b   1.000
_cell.length_c   1.000
_cell.angle_alpha   90.00
_cell.angle_beta   90.00
_cell.angle_gamma   90.00
#
_symmetry.space_group_name_H-M   'P 1'
#
loop_
_entity.id
_entity.type
_entity.pdbx_description
1 polymer ?
#
loop_
_entity_poly.entity_id
_entity_poly.type
_entity_poly.pdbx_seq_one_letter_code
_entity_poly.pdbx_strand_id
1 'polypeptide(L)'
;MGRLIIASRANCPEESLPKNGRKGSRADAWISVGSDLKFDARRDMDDVGAMCVAVHALNKLPYSKLDSKSVGIREGVVFSTYSSLIASSEKGRSRLQQLVQWCGPEFDGLVIFDECHKAKNLVPEAGGQPTRTGEAVLEIQARLPQARVVYCSATGASEPRNMAYMVRLGLWGVGTAFLNFRDFLGAMEKGGVGALELVAMDMKARGMYVCRTLSYKGAEFEVVEVPLEAKMQDMYKKAAEFWAELRVELLSAGVFLSDDKPSSNQLWRLYWANHQRFFRHMCMSAKVPAVVRIAKEALAESKCVVVGLQSTGEARTEEAVSKYGLELDDFVSGPRELLLKFVEENYPLPEKPEPLPEESVKELQRKRHSATPGVSFRGRVRKAAKWQTSDQRSDEESDTDSEYESTESDDDEFQICDICNSEEERKKLLQCSCCSQLVHPTCLIPPVTESVSADWCCHSCKEKTDEYIQARHAYVTELLKRYEGAVERRSKILDIIRSLDLPNNPLDDIIDQLGGPEKVAEITGRKGMLVRASGGKGVTYQARNTKDVSMEMVNIHEKQLFMDGKKLVAIISEAGSAGVSLQADRRALNQRRRVHLTLELPWSADRAIQQFGRTHRSNQASAPEYKLLFTNLGGERRFASVVAKRLESLGALTQGDRRAGPSLSAYNYDSSFGKRALMMLYRGIMEQDPLPLVPPGCSADKPDAIQDFILKGKAALVSVGIIRDSVLGNGKDSGKLSGRIVDSDMHDVGRFLNRLLGLPPEIQNRLFELFVSILDLLVQNARLEGHLDSGIVDMKATTVELQGTPKTVHIDNLSGASTILFTFTLDRGLIWESAYALLEEKQKDESSSTNSGFYESKREWLGRRHFLLAFEGSASGMYKVFRPTVGEALREMPLAELKDKYRKLSSLEKARHGWEDEYDVSLKQCMHGPKCKLGSFCTVGRRLQEVNVLGGLILPVWGTVEKALSKQARQSHRRIRIVRIVTTTDSQRIVGLLIPNAAVESVLQDLAWVQDVDE
;
A
#
# COMPACT_ATOMS: atom_id res chain seq x y z
N MET A 1 16.63 -23.70 2.53
CA MET A 1 15.45 -22.80 2.68
C MET A 1 15.84 -21.60 3.53
N GLY A 2 15.59 -20.38 3.04
CA GLY A 2 15.68 -19.13 3.82
C GLY A 2 14.31 -18.66 4.32
N ARG A 3 13.43 -19.59 4.71
CA ARG A 3 12.05 -19.32 5.13
C ARG A 3 11.95 -19.29 6.66
N LEU A 4 11.05 -18.46 7.18
CA LEU A 4 10.57 -18.53 8.57
C LEU A 4 9.71 -19.79 8.68
N ILE A 5 10.04 -20.67 9.61
CA ILE A 5 9.22 -21.84 9.94
C ILE A 5 8.73 -21.64 11.36
N ILE A 6 7.44 -21.42 11.53
CA ILE A 6 6.80 -21.32 12.83
C ILE A 6 5.97 -22.59 13.02
N ALA A 7 6.29 -23.38 14.03
CA ALA A 7 5.62 -24.65 14.32
C ALA A 7 4.93 -24.55 15.68
N SER A 8 3.69 -25.07 15.77
CA SER A 8 3.09 -25.27 17.09
C SER A 8 3.84 -26.38 17.84
N ARG A 9 3.87 -26.29 19.17
CA ARG A 9 4.78 -27.00 20.08
C ARG A 9 4.67 -28.54 20.12
N ALA A 10 3.93 -29.16 19.20
CA ALA A 10 4.00 -30.59 18.95
C ALA A 10 5.26 -31.00 18.13
N ASN A 11 6.41 -30.47 18.55
CA ASN A 11 7.78 -30.79 18.17
C ASN A 11 8.41 -30.05 16.98
N CYS A 12 9.62 -29.56 17.24
CA CYS A 12 10.60 -29.03 16.32
C CYS A 12 10.73 -29.88 15.03
N PRO A 13 11.05 -29.27 13.88
CA PRO A 13 11.22 -30.01 12.61
C PRO A 13 12.31 -31.10 12.64
N GLU A 14 13.23 -31.09 13.59
CA GLU A 14 14.29 -32.12 13.73
C GLU A 14 13.80 -33.46 14.33
N GLU A 15 12.59 -33.48 14.90
CA GLU A 15 11.93 -34.70 15.41
C GLU A 15 10.63 -35.06 14.67
N SER A 16 10.08 -34.16 13.85
CA SER A 16 8.74 -34.32 13.26
C SER A 16 8.71 -34.74 11.79
N LEU A 17 9.86 -34.84 11.11
CA LEU A 17 9.98 -35.49 9.80
C LEU A 17 10.50 -36.92 9.97
N PRO A 18 10.06 -37.88 9.14
CA PRO A 18 10.15 -39.30 9.45
C PRO A 18 11.61 -39.77 9.58
N LYS A 19 12.12 -39.83 10.81
CA LYS A 19 13.22 -40.73 11.17
C LYS A 19 12.64 -42.13 11.21
N ASN A 20 12.97 -42.93 10.18
CA ASN A 20 12.78 -44.38 10.10
C ASN A 20 11.61 -44.97 10.92
N GLY A 21 10.49 -45.22 10.23
CA GLY A 21 9.67 -46.41 10.48
C GLY A 21 9.00 -46.55 11.86
N ARG A 22 8.48 -45.49 12.48
CA ARG A 22 7.55 -45.62 13.62
C ARG A 22 6.18 -44.99 13.33
N LYS A 23 5.15 -45.76 13.67
CA LYS A 23 3.71 -45.63 13.37
C LYS A 23 3.11 -44.27 13.82
N GLY A 24 2.71 -43.43 12.88
CA GLY A 24 1.87 -42.23 13.08
C GLY A 24 1.67 -41.48 11.76
N SER A 25 0.40 -41.22 11.37
CA SER A 25 -0.14 -40.68 10.11
C SER A 25 0.61 -40.94 8.79
N ARG A 26 -0.05 -41.64 7.85
CA ARG A 26 0.38 -41.80 6.44
C ARG A 26 -0.15 -40.70 5.52
N ALA A 27 -0.80 -39.66 6.04
CA ALA A 27 -1.50 -38.64 5.28
C ALA A 27 -1.17 -37.21 5.78
N ASP A 28 -0.71 -36.33 4.88
CA ASP A 28 -0.39 -34.93 5.19
C ASP A 28 -1.01 -33.98 4.17
N ALA A 29 -1.28 -32.74 4.60
CA ALA A 29 -1.84 -31.68 3.75
C ALA A 29 -0.82 -30.55 3.56
N TRP A 30 -0.48 -30.25 2.30
CA TRP A 30 0.39 -29.13 1.93
C TRP A 30 -0.42 -28.07 1.18
N ILE A 31 -0.55 -26.89 1.76
CA ILE A 31 -1.32 -25.78 1.19
C ILE A 31 -0.35 -24.66 0.80
N SER A 32 -0.36 -24.26 -0.46
CA SER A 32 0.54 -23.21 -0.98
C SER A 32 -0.18 -22.25 -1.95
N VAL A 33 0.56 -21.32 -2.55
CA VAL A 33 -0.02 -20.22 -3.35
C VAL A 33 -0.27 -20.55 -4.81
N GLY A 34 0.51 -21.48 -5.38
CA GLY A 34 0.43 -21.84 -6.80
C GLY A 34 0.57 -23.35 -7.00
N SER A 35 0.02 -23.86 -8.10
CA SER A 35 0.11 -25.28 -8.47
C SER A 35 1.55 -25.72 -8.74
N ASP A 36 2.36 -24.83 -9.28
CA ASP A 36 3.72 -25.12 -9.74
C ASP A 36 4.67 -25.36 -8.56
N LEU A 37 4.32 -24.82 -7.39
CA LEU A 37 5.02 -25.06 -6.12
C LEU A 37 4.93 -26.52 -5.66
N LYS A 38 4.12 -27.35 -6.31
CA LYS A 38 4.15 -28.81 -6.11
C LYS A 38 5.54 -29.39 -6.40
N PHE A 39 6.22 -28.90 -7.45
CA PHE A 39 7.56 -29.38 -7.80
C PHE A 39 8.59 -28.94 -6.76
N ASP A 40 8.44 -27.73 -6.21
CA ASP A 40 9.24 -27.28 -5.08
C ASP A 40 8.98 -28.11 -3.82
N ALA A 41 7.71 -28.38 -3.49
CA ALA A 41 7.35 -29.24 -2.36
C ALA A 41 7.92 -30.66 -2.53
N ARG A 42 7.94 -31.20 -3.75
CA ARG A 42 8.55 -32.50 -4.04
C ARG A 42 10.06 -32.49 -3.83
N ARG A 43 10.77 -31.48 -4.37
CA ARG A 43 12.21 -31.30 -4.12
C ARG A 43 12.49 -31.17 -2.62
N ASP A 44 11.69 -30.39 -1.91
CA ASP A 44 11.87 -30.16 -0.48
C ASP A 44 11.66 -31.45 0.33
N MET A 45 10.76 -32.34 -0.11
CA MET A 45 10.59 -33.69 0.43
C MET A 45 11.78 -34.60 0.12
N ASP A 46 12.35 -34.52 -1.09
CA ASP A 46 13.55 -35.26 -1.46
C ASP A 46 14.77 -34.83 -0.62
N ASP A 47 14.94 -33.52 -0.41
CA ASP A 47 16.02 -32.94 0.38
C ASP A 47 15.98 -33.39 1.87
N VAL A 48 14.79 -33.74 2.40
CA VAL A 48 14.63 -34.29 3.77
C VAL A 48 14.62 -35.82 3.81
N GLY A 49 14.92 -36.50 2.70
CA GLY A 49 15.03 -37.96 2.62
C GLY A 49 13.70 -38.69 2.42
N ALA A 50 12.60 -37.99 2.14
CA ALA A 50 11.26 -38.57 1.96
C ALA A 50 10.98 -38.96 0.48
N MET A 51 11.92 -39.68 -0.16
CA MET A 51 11.86 -39.97 -1.60
C MET A 51 10.67 -40.86 -2.01
N CYS A 52 10.07 -41.62 -1.10
CA CYS A 52 8.98 -42.54 -1.43
C CYS A 52 7.56 -41.96 -1.23
N VAL A 53 7.43 -40.71 -0.77
CA VAL A 53 6.12 -40.12 -0.42
C VAL A 53 5.50 -39.43 -1.64
N ALA A 54 4.39 -39.95 -2.15
CA ALA A 54 3.70 -39.36 -3.30
C ALA A 54 3.07 -37.99 -2.96
N VAL A 55 3.21 -37.03 -3.88
CA VAL A 55 2.58 -35.69 -3.79
C VAL A 55 1.46 -35.60 -4.82
N HIS A 56 0.21 -35.49 -4.36
CA HIS A 56 -0.99 -35.49 -5.20
C HIS A 56 -1.57 -34.08 -5.33
N ALA A 57 -1.84 -33.61 -6.55
CA ALA A 57 -2.34 -32.25 -6.78
C ALA A 57 -3.87 -32.23 -6.72
N LEU A 58 -4.46 -31.60 -5.70
CA LEU A 58 -5.91 -31.61 -5.47
C LEU A 58 -6.71 -31.00 -6.64
N ASN A 59 -6.16 -29.99 -7.30
CA ASN A 59 -6.78 -29.32 -8.44
C ASN A 59 -6.98 -30.24 -9.66
N LYS A 60 -6.14 -31.28 -9.82
CA LYS A 60 -6.25 -32.28 -10.90
C LYS A 60 -7.13 -33.47 -10.55
N LEU A 61 -7.63 -33.54 -9.31
CA LEU A 61 -8.47 -34.64 -8.83
C LEU A 61 -9.96 -34.26 -8.91
N PRO A 62 -10.86 -35.23 -9.14
CA PRO A 62 -12.30 -34.99 -9.11
C PRO A 62 -12.78 -34.56 -7.72
N TYR A 63 -13.98 -33.95 -7.64
CA TYR A 63 -14.64 -33.54 -6.38
C TYR A 63 -15.28 -34.73 -5.60
N SER A 64 -14.92 -35.97 -5.94
CA SER A 64 -15.31 -37.18 -5.19
C SER A 64 -14.41 -37.41 -3.98
N LYS A 65 -14.78 -38.31 -3.06
CA LYS A 65 -13.92 -38.61 -1.91
C LYS A 65 -12.53 -39.08 -2.36
N LEU A 66 -11.47 -38.60 -1.73
CA LEU A 66 -10.08 -38.89 -2.15
C LEU A 66 -9.69 -40.36 -1.93
N ASP A 67 -10.27 -41.00 -0.92
CA ASP A 67 -10.11 -42.41 -0.56
C ASP A 67 -11.00 -43.36 -1.37
N SER A 68 -11.86 -42.84 -2.24
CA SER A 68 -12.78 -43.64 -3.05
C SER A 68 -12.04 -44.53 -4.05
N LYS A 69 -12.69 -45.62 -4.50
CA LYS A 69 -12.11 -46.55 -5.51
C LYS A 69 -11.70 -45.86 -6.82
N SER A 70 -12.29 -44.70 -7.14
CA SER A 70 -11.99 -43.95 -8.37
C SER A 70 -10.75 -43.04 -8.26
N VAL A 71 -10.36 -42.64 -7.06
CA VAL A 71 -9.20 -41.74 -6.82
C VAL A 71 -8.05 -42.48 -6.14
N GLY A 72 -8.35 -43.34 -5.16
CA GLY A 72 -7.41 -44.30 -4.58
C GLY A 72 -6.34 -43.71 -3.66
N ILE A 73 -6.45 -42.45 -3.23
CA ILE A 73 -5.43 -41.80 -2.39
C ILE A 73 -5.73 -42.06 -0.93
N ARG A 74 -5.01 -43.02 -0.35
CA ARG A 74 -5.10 -43.36 1.09
C ARG A 74 -3.94 -42.80 1.91
N GLU A 75 -2.82 -42.54 1.26
CA GLU A 75 -1.55 -42.17 1.88
C GLU A 75 -0.79 -41.17 1.00
N GLY A 76 0.11 -40.40 1.58
CA GLY A 76 0.93 -39.39 0.92
C GLY A 76 0.57 -37.95 1.29
N VAL A 77 1.07 -37.01 0.49
CA VAL A 77 0.83 -35.57 0.67
C VAL A 77 -0.20 -35.10 -0.35
N VAL A 78 -1.31 -34.53 0.12
CA VAL A 78 -2.25 -33.81 -0.75
C VAL A 78 -1.82 -32.35 -0.83
N PHE A 79 -1.37 -31.96 -2.02
CA PHE A 79 -1.00 -30.60 -2.35
C PHE A 79 -2.22 -29.82 -2.86
N SER A 80 -2.55 -28.72 -2.19
CA SER A 80 -3.65 -27.83 -2.54
C SER A 80 -3.17 -26.38 -2.65
N THR A 81 -3.86 -25.57 -3.45
CA THR A 81 -3.64 -24.12 -3.44
C THR A 81 -4.64 -23.42 -2.53
N TYR A 82 -4.30 -22.25 -2.00
CA TYR A 82 -5.25 -21.42 -1.25
C TYR A 82 -6.51 -21.08 -2.06
N SER A 83 -6.37 -20.88 -3.37
CA SER A 83 -7.49 -20.68 -4.30
C SER A 83 -8.32 -21.95 -4.51
N SER A 84 -7.69 -23.13 -4.52
CA SER A 84 -8.41 -24.40 -4.55
C SER A 84 -9.17 -24.63 -3.25
N LEU A 85 -8.62 -24.25 -2.10
CA LEU A 85 -9.24 -24.45 -0.79
C LEU A 85 -10.61 -23.78 -0.68
N ILE A 86 -10.77 -22.60 -1.29
CA ILE A 86 -12.03 -21.84 -1.33
C ILE A 86 -12.95 -22.24 -2.51
N ALA A 87 -12.51 -23.15 -3.38
CA ALA A 87 -13.29 -23.56 -4.54
C ALA A 87 -14.38 -24.57 -4.19
N SER A 88 -15.51 -24.47 -4.90
CA SER A 88 -16.66 -25.37 -4.81
C SER A 88 -17.08 -25.87 -6.18
N SER A 89 -17.60 -27.08 -6.25
CA SER A 89 -18.23 -27.60 -7.47
C SER A 89 -19.61 -26.98 -7.70
N GLU A 90 -20.13 -27.10 -8.93
CA GLU A 90 -21.51 -26.72 -9.28
C GLU A 90 -22.55 -27.45 -8.42
N LYS A 91 -22.21 -28.65 -7.91
CA LYS A 91 -23.05 -29.45 -7.00
C LYS A 91 -22.85 -29.07 -5.51
N GLY A 92 -22.17 -27.96 -5.22
CA GLY A 92 -21.99 -27.41 -3.87
C GLY A 92 -20.94 -28.09 -3.00
N ARG A 93 -20.17 -29.06 -3.50
CA ARG A 93 -19.08 -29.70 -2.71
C ARG A 93 -17.85 -28.82 -2.70
N SER A 94 -17.38 -28.41 -1.51
CA SER A 94 -16.15 -27.63 -1.39
C SER A 94 -14.89 -28.50 -1.31
N ARG A 95 -13.77 -27.98 -1.81
CA ARG A 95 -12.46 -28.63 -1.67
C ARG A 95 -11.99 -28.71 -0.22
N LEU A 96 -12.32 -27.71 0.60
CA LEU A 96 -12.08 -27.73 2.04
C LEU A 96 -12.77 -28.94 2.70
N GLN A 97 -14.05 -29.17 2.42
CA GLN A 97 -14.77 -30.32 2.96
C GLN A 97 -14.18 -31.64 2.46
N GLN A 98 -13.77 -31.71 1.19
CA GLN A 98 -13.10 -32.87 0.63
C GLN A 98 -11.79 -33.21 1.36
N LEU A 99 -10.97 -32.19 1.66
CA LEU A 99 -9.74 -32.33 2.43
C LEU A 99 -10.01 -32.77 3.87
N VAL A 100 -10.92 -32.09 4.58
CA VAL A 100 -11.28 -32.43 5.96
C VAL A 100 -11.85 -33.85 6.06
N GLN A 101 -12.65 -34.28 5.08
CA GLN A 101 -13.17 -35.63 5.01
C GLN A 101 -12.07 -36.68 4.81
N TRP A 102 -11.05 -36.36 4.02
CA TRP A 102 -9.91 -37.25 3.80
C TRP A 102 -9.01 -37.35 5.03
N CYS A 103 -8.78 -36.23 5.73
CA CYS A 103 -8.06 -36.21 7.00
C CYS A 103 -8.80 -37.00 8.09
N GLY A 104 -10.13 -36.83 8.18
CA GLY A 104 -10.95 -37.41 9.24
C GLY A 104 -10.91 -36.61 10.55
N PRO A 105 -11.79 -36.93 11.53
CA PRO A 105 -11.92 -36.19 12.79
C PRO A 105 -10.76 -36.40 13.77
N GLU A 106 -10.09 -37.55 13.71
CA GLU A 106 -8.95 -37.91 14.58
C GLU A 106 -7.60 -37.66 13.91
N PHE A 107 -7.55 -36.79 12.90
CA PHE A 107 -6.34 -36.52 12.14
C PHE A 107 -5.23 -35.89 13.01
N ASP A 108 -4.14 -36.62 13.20
CA ASP A 108 -2.92 -36.20 13.90
C ASP A 108 -1.73 -35.92 12.93
N GLY A 109 -2.00 -35.94 11.62
CA GLY A 109 -1.05 -35.65 10.56
C GLY A 109 -0.65 -34.17 10.48
N LEU A 110 0.19 -33.83 9.50
CA LEU A 110 0.76 -32.50 9.34
C LEU A 110 -0.06 -31.65 8.36
N VAL A 111 -0.36 -30.42 8.75
CA VAL A 111 -0.91 -29.37 7.89
C VAL A 111 0.15 -28.28 7.72
N ILE A 112 0.68 -28.17 6.51
CA ILE A 112 1.69 -27.16 6.14
C ILE A 112 1.00 -26.03 5.40
N PHE A 113 1.05 -24.83 5.98
CA PHE A 113 0.69 -23.60 5.31
C PHE A 113 1.95 -22.94 4.77
N ASP A 114 2.24 -23.16 3.49
CA ASP A 114 3.35 -22.55 2.77
C ASP A 114 2.97 -21.19 2.18
N GLU A 115 3.87 -20.22 2.30
CA GLU A 115 3.62 -18.81 1.98
C GLU A 115 2.34 -18.26 2.66
N CYS A 116 2.18 -18.61 3.95
CA CYS A 116 0.95 -18.36 4.71
C CYS A 116 0.61 -16.89 4.94
N HIS A 117 1.50 -15.96 4.58
CA HIS A 117 1.20 -14.53 4.52
C HIS A 117 0.01 -14.20 3.59
N LYS A 118 -0.43 -15.11 2.71
CA LYS A 118 -1.70 -14.94 1.96
C LYS A 118 -2.95 -14.94 2.84
N ALA A 119 -2.89 -15.50 4.04
CA ALA A 119 -4.01 -15.53 5.00
C ALA A 119 -4.04 -14.29 5.93
N LYS A 120 -3.16 -13.30 5.75
CA LYS A 120 -2.95 -12.20 6.69
C LYS A 120 -4.14 -11.24 6.88
N ASN A 121 -4.97 -11.07 5.84
CA ASN A 121 -6.10 -10.13 5.85
C ASN A 121 -7.35 -10.76 6.49
N LEU A 122 -7.19 -11.30 7.69
CA LEU A 122 -8.29 -11.87 8.47
C LEU A 122 -8.95 -10.81 9.37
N VAL A 123 -8.15 -9.85 9.83
CA VAL A 123 -8.59 -8.68 10.60
C VAL A 123 -8.32 -7.44 9.75
N PRO A 124 -9.28 -7.00 8.91
CA PRO A 124 -9.08 -5.84 8.05
C PRO A 124 -8.97 -4.54 8.86
N GLU A 125 -8.32 -3.52 8.27
CA GLU A 125 -8.41 -2.16 8.78
C GLU A 125 -9.86 -1.65 8.68
N ALA A 126 -10.25 -0.78 9.61
CA ALA A 126 -11.63 -0.37 9.91
C ALA A 126 -12.60 -0.41 8.72
N GLY A 127 -13.62 -1.29 8.80
CA GLY A 127 -14.76 -1.36 7.87
C GLY A 127 -14.68 -2.42 6.76
N GLY A 128 -13.59 -3.18 6.63
CA GLY A 128 -13.47 -4.28 5.67
C GLY A 128 -14.07 -5.62 6.15
N GLN A 129 -14.27 -6.56 5.22
CA GLN A 129 -14.61 -7.96 5.52
C GLN A 129 -13.35 -8.84 5.48
N PRO A 130 -13.27 -9.91 6.31
CA PRO A 130 -12.19 -10.89 6.23
C PRO A 130 -12.08 -11.53 4.84
N THR A 131 -10.86 -11.92 4.45
CA THR A 131 -10.68 -12.67 3.20
C THR A 131 -11.20 -14.10 3.34
N ARG A 132 -11.92 -14.59 2.32
CA ARG A 132 -12.37 -16.00 2.25
C ARG A 132 -11.23 -17.00 2.43
N THR A 133 -10.03 -16.67 1.93
CA THR A 133 -8.83 -17.48 2.13
C THR A 133 -8.42 -17.55 3.61
N GLY A 134 -8.42 -16.41 4.31
CA GLY A 134 -8.14 -16.36 5.74
C GLY A 134 -9.16 -17.16 6.55
N GLU A 135 -10.44 -17.04 6.22
CA GLU A 135 -11.53 -17.79 6.84
C GLU A 135 -11.37 -19.30 6.63
N ALA A 136 -11.09 -19.74 5.41
CA ALA A 136 -10.86 -21.16 5.12
C ALA A 136 -9.64 -21.74 5.87
N VAL A 137 -8.59 -20.94 6.07
CA VAL A 137 -7.41 -21.30 6.87
C VAL A 137 -7.76 -21.43 8.36
N LEU A 138 -8.64 -20.59 8.91
CA LEU A 138 -9.14 -20.80 10.28
C LEU A 138 -10.06 -22.03 10.37
N GLU A 139 -10.95 -22.19 9.40
CA GLU A 139 -11.94 -23.26 9.40
C GLU A 139 -11.28 -24.65 9.36
N ILE A 140 -10.25 -24.86 8.53
CA ILE A 140 -9.54 -26.14 8.49
C ILE A 140 -8.85 -26.46 9.83
N GLN A 141 -8.28 -25.45 10.50
CA GLN A 141 -7.62 -25.61 11.80
C GLN A 141 -8.63 -25.91 12.92
N ALA A 142 -9.83 -25.35 12.83
CA ALA A 142 -10.92 -25.61 13.77
C ALA A 142 -11.53 -27.02 13.57
N ARG A 143 -11.69 -27.45 12.31
CA ARG A 143 -12.22 -28.79 11.98
C ARG A 143 -11.22 -29.92 12.22
N LEU A 144 -9.91 -29.61 12.27
CA LEU A 144 -8.84 -30.58 12.55
C LEU A 144 -8.08 -30.21 13.85
N PRO A 145 -8.70 -30.40 15.03
CA PRO A 145 -8.13 -29.97 16.30
C PRO A 145 -6.86 -30.73 16.69
N GLN A 146 -6.72 -31.99 16.31
CA GLN A 146 -5.55 -32.83 16.62
C GLN A 146 -4.39 -32.68 15.61
N ALA A 147 -4.61 -31.96 14.51
CA ALA A 147 -3.59 -31.78 13.48
C ALA A 147 -2.40 -30.98 13.99
N ARG A 148 -1.20 -31.36 13.53
CA ARG A 148 0.03 -30.57 13.72
C ARG A 148 0.11 -29.51 12.64
N VAL A 149 0.44 -28.27 13.00
CA VAL A 149 0.41 -27.13 12.06
C VAL A 149 1.79 -26.48 11.95
N VAL A 150 2.23 -26.31 10.70
CA VAL A 150 3.45 -25.59 10.35
C VAL A 150 3.10 -24.39 9.49
N TYR A 151 3.51 -23.21 9.94
CA TYR A 151 3.37 -21.96 9.20
C TYR A 151 4.72 -21.58 8.58
N CYS A 152 4.80 -21.64 7.25
CA CYS A 152 5.98 -21.26 6.48
C CYS A 152 5.72 -19.90 5.82
N SER A 153 6.52 -18.88 6.15
CA SER A 153 6.37 -17.53 5.58
C SER A 153 7.70 -16.81 5.49
N ALA A 154 7.85 -15.85 4.57
CA ALA A 154 8.98 -14.93 4.59
C ALA A 154 8.73 -13.72 5.51
N THR A 155 7.46 -13.40 5.79
CA THR A 155 7.05 -12.11 6.38
C THR A 155 5.98 -12.27 7.47
N GLY A 156 5.81 -13.48 8.00
CA GLY A 156 4.68 -13.82 8.90
C GLY A 156 4.61 -13.01 10.19
N ALA A 157 5.74 -12.49 10.68
CA ALA A 157 5.85 -11.69 11.89
C ALA A 157 6.27 -10.23 11.59
N SER A 158 5.86 -9.66 10.45
CA SER A 158 6.18 -8.26 10.10
C SER A 158 5.29 -7.24 10.82
N GLU A 159 4.00 -7.57 11.01
CA GLU A 159 3.03 -6.75 11.74
C GLU A 159 2.17 -7.66 12.63
N PRO A 160 1.80 -7.24 13.85
CA PRO A 160 1.02 -8.07 14.77
C PRO A 160 -0.34 -8.51 14.18
N ARG A 161 -0.97 -7.64 13.38
CA ARG A 161 -2.24 -7.91 12.69
C ARG A 161 -2.17 -9.12 11.76
N ASN A 162 -1.02 -9.31 11.10
CA ASN A 162 -0.80 -10.37 10.12
C ASN A 162 -0.64 -11.76 10.76
N MET A 163 -0.66 -11.86 12.10
CA MET A 163 -0.54 -13.12 12.82
C MET A 163 -1.90 -13.77 13.14
N ALA A 164 -3.02 -13.12 12.84
CA ALA A 164 -4.37 -13.55 13.26
C ALA A 164 -4.73 -15.00 12.91
N TYR A 165 -4.24 -15.53 11.78
CA TYR A 165 -4.50 -16.90 11.34
C TYR A 165 -3.64 -17.97 12.07
N MET A 166 -2.62 -17.55 12.81
CA MET A 166 -1.66 -18.41 13.52
C MET A 166 -2.17 -18.83 14.91
N VAL A 167 -3.43 -19.25 14.97
CA VAL A 167 -4.14 -19.53 16.24
C VAL A 167 -3.53 -20.69 17.04
N ARG A 168 -2.74 -21.56 16.41
CA ARG A 168 -2.12 -22.73 17.05
C ARG A 168 -0.79 -22.42 17.75
N LEU A 169 -0.34 -21.15 17.77
CA LEU A 169 0.90 -20.74 18.44
C LEU A 169 0.76 -20.58 19.97
N GLY A 170 -0.47 -20.54 20.49
CA GLY A 170 -0.68 -20.35 21.94
C GLY A 170 -0.20 -18.98 22.44
N LEU A 171 -0.27 -17.96 21.59
CA LEU A 171 0.03 -16.57 21.97
C LEU A 171 -1.17 -15.86 22.62
N TRP A 172 -2.38 -16.34 22.31
CA TRP A 172 -3.64 -15.90 22.90
C TRP A 172 -4.56 -17.10 23.10
N GLY A 173 -5.61 -16.92 23.90
CA GLY A 173 -6.57 -17.96 24.26
C GLY A 173 -6.44 -18.41 25.71
N VAL A 174 -7.15 -19.48 26.05
CA VAL A 174 -7.20 -20.03 27.41
C VAL A 174 -5.80 -20.38 27.91
N GLY A 175 -5.45 -19.90 29.11
CA GLY A 175 -4.13 -20.15 29.73
C GLY A 175 -3.02 -19.19 29.30
N THR A 176 -3.34 -18.13 28.55
CA THR A 176 -2.37 -17.08 28.16
C THR A 176 -2.74 -15.72 28.76
N ALA A 177 -1.82 -14.76 28.72
CA ALA A 177 -2.08 -13.39 29.19
C ALA A 177 -3.10 -12.62 28.34
N PHE A 178 -3.43 -13.12 27.14
CA PHE A 178 -4.34 -12.47 26.20
C PHE A 178 -5.51 -13.40 25.90
N LEU A 179 -6.73 -13.02 26.32
CA LEU A 179 -7.91 -13.87 26.15
C LEU A 179 -8.24 -14.10 24.66
N ASN A 180 -8.06 -13.09 23.83
CA ASN A 180 -8.31 -13.14 22.40
C ASN A 180 -7.26 -12.34 21.60
N PHE A 181 -7.31 -12.49 20.27
CA PHE A 181 -6.38 -11.81 19.37
C PHE A 181 -6.46 -10.28 19.42
N ARG A 182 -7.63 -9.67 19.71
CA ARG A 182 -7.77 -8.21 19.80
C ARG A 182 -7.02 -7.66 21.01
N ASP A 183 -7.04 -8.38 22.13
CA ASP A 183 -6.29 -8.00 23.33
C ASP A 183 -4.78 -8.06 23.08
N PHE A 184 -4.31 -9.15 22.43
CA PHE A 184 -2.93 -9.28 21.97
C PHE A 184 -2.54 -8.15 21.02
N LEU A 185 -3.36 -7.87 20.00
CA LEU A 185 -3.10 -6.82 19.02
C LEU A 185 -2.99 -5.44 19.68
N GLY A 186 -3.91 -5.10 20.58
CA GLY A 186 -3.89 -3.82 21.29
C GLY A 186 -2.63 -3.65 22.15
N ALA A 187 -2.17 -4.72 22.81
CA ALA A 187 -0.92 -4.70 23.58
C ALA A 187 0.31 -4.51 22.67
N MET A 188 0.37 -5.19 21.53
CA MET A 188 1.47 -5.06 20.57
C MET A 188 1.51 -3.68 19.91
N GLU A 189 0.36 -3.08 19.58
CA GLU A 189 0.29 -1.73 19.02
C GLU A 189 0.75 -0.66 20.01
N LYS A 190 0.41 -0.79 21.29
CA LYS A 190 0.92 0.08 22.36
C LYS A 190 2.42 -0.08 22.59
N GLY A 191 2.93 -1.32 22.48
CA GLY A 191 4.33 -1.68 22.69
C GLY A 191 5.25 -1.43 21.50
N GLY A 192 4.69 -1.10 20.34
CA GLY A 192 5.43 -0.76 19.13
C GLY A 192 6.26 -1.92 18.55
N VAL A 193 7.26 -1.58 17.74
CA VAL A 193 8.12 -2.57 17.04
C VAL A 193 8.91 -3.44 18.02
N GLY A 194 9.31 -2.89 19.17
CA GLY A 194 10.04 -3.65 20.18
C GLY A 194 9.22 -4.80 20.76
N ALA A 195 7.91 -4.64 20.90
CA ALA A 195 7.04 -5.69 21.45
C ALA A 195 6.96 -6.90 20.51
N LEU A 196 6.91 -6.67 19.20
CA LEU A 196 6.92 -7.76 18.22
C LEU A 196 8.28 -8.49 18.18
N GLU A 197 9.39 -7.78 18.41
CA GLU A 197 10.70 -8.41 18.61
C GLU A 197 10.69 -9.33 19.85
N LEU A 198 10.08 -8.91 20.96
CA LEU A 198 9.91 -9.76 22.15
C LEU A 198 9.06 -11.00 21.88
N VAL A 199 7.96 -10.88 21.11
CA VAL A 199 7.14 -12.04 20.72
C VAL A 199 7.99 -13.04 19.92
N ALA A 200 8.82 -12.57 18.98
CA ALA A 200 9.71 -13.44 18.22
C ALA A 200 10.75 -14.13 19.11
N MET A 201 11.31 -13.41 20.10
CA MET A 201 12.23 -13.99 21.08
C MET A 201 11.55 -15.05 21.96
N ASP A 202 10.35 -14.77 22.47
CA ASP A 202 9.56 -15.69 23.28
C ASP A 202 9.17 -16.95 22.50
N MET A 203 8.71 -16.80 21.25
CA MET A 203 8.40 -17.94 20.39
C MET A 203 9.64 -18.81 20.12
N LYS A 204 10.81 -18.18 19.97
CA LYS A 204 12.09 -18.90 19.79
C LYS A 204 12.47 -19.65 21.06
N ALA A 205 12.37 -19.01 22.23
CA ALA A 205 12.65 -19.63 23.53
C ALA A 205 11.72 -20.82 23.82
N ARG A 206 10.46 -20.75 23.38
CA ARG A 206 9.48 -21.84 23.49
C ARG A 206 9.68 -22.97 22.47
N GLY A 207 10.63 -22.84 21.53
CA GLY A 207 10.87 -23.80 20.45
C GLY A 207 9.79 -23.81 19.36
N MET A 208 8.89 -22.81 19.34
CA MET A 208 7.78 -22.70 18.38
C MET A 208 8.18 -21.95 17.10
N TYR A 209 9.37 -21.38 17.08
CA TYR A 209 9.82 -20.49 16.01
C TYR A 209 11.25 -20.83 15.60
N VAL A 210 11.39 -21.25 14.34
CA VAL A 210 12.66 -21.48 13.68
C VAL A 210 12.80 -20.43 12.58
N CYS A 211 13.73 -19.51 12.79
CA CYS A 211 14.15 -18.56 11.78
C CYS A 211 15.56 -18.91 11.34
N ARG A 212 15.71 -19.42 10.12
CA ARG A 212 17.00 -19.54 9.44
C ARG A 212 17.15 -18.33 8.52
N THR A 213 17.60 -17.22 9.08
CA THR A 213 17.92 -16.03 8.29
C THR A 213 19.15 -16.30 7.45
N LEU A 214 19.00 -16.14 6.13
CA LEU A 214 20.16 -16.12 5.26
C LEU A 214 20.90 -14.81 5.50
N SER A 215 22.16 -14.89 5.89
CA SER A 215 22.99 -13.69 6.03
C SER A 215 23.18 -13.07 4.64
N TYR A 216 22.97 -11.77 4.52
CA TYR A 216 23.36 -10.98 3.34
C TYR A 216 24.88 -10.71 3.29
N LYS A 217 25.70 -11.51 4.01
CA LYS A 217 27.15 -11.40 3.97
C LYS A 217 27.66 -11.60 2.55
N GLY A 218 28.31 -10.58 2.00
CA GLY A 218 28.81 -10.55 0.62
C GLY A 218 27.78 -10.11 -0.43
N ALA A 219 26.52 -9.87 -0.05
CA ALA A 219 25.57 -9.21 -0.92
C ALA A 219 25.80 -7.70 -0.90
N GLU A 220 25.80 -7.08 -2.08
CA GLU A 220 25.99 -5.64 -2.23
C GLU A 220 24.65 -4.99 -2.59
N PHE A 221 24.36 -3.84 -2.00
CA PHE A 221 23.16 -3.05 -2.30
C PHE A 221 23.58 -1.66 -2.75
N GLU A 222 23.12 -1.28 -3.93
CA GLU A 222 23.38 0.02 -4.52
C GLU A 222 22.06 0.66 -4.94
N VAL A 223 21.85 1.90 -4.50
CA VAL A 223 20.76 2.75 -4.97
C VAL A 223 21.29 3.55 -6.15
N VAL A 224 20.72 3.30 -7.34
CA VAL A 224 21.12 3.97 -8.58
C VAL A 224 20.05 4.98 -8.93
N GLU A 225 20.38 6.26 -8.80
CA GLU A 225 19.55 7.35 -9.30
C GLU A 225 19.74 7.48 -10.82
N VAL A 226 18.64 7.45 -11.55
CA VAL A 226 18.53 7.52 -13.01
C VAL A 226 17.80 8.83 -13.33
N PRO A 227 18.51 9.94 -13.53
CA PRO A 227 17.87 11.20 -13.88
C PRO A 227 17.12 11.04 -15.21
N LEU A 228 15.96 11.69 -15.33
CA LEU A 228 15.23 11.72 -16.60
C LEU A 228 16.10 12.39 -17.67
N GLU A 229 16.30 11.69 -18.79
CA GLU A 229 16.92 12.27 -19.98
C GLU A 229 16.05 13.41 -20.53
N ALA A 230 16.65 14.40 -21.19
CA ALA A 230 15.95 15.59 -21.68
C ALA A 230 14.72 15.26 -22.55
N LYS A 231 14.84 14.25 -23.43
CA LYS A 231 13.71 13.77 -24.26
C LYS A 231 12.57 13.22 -23.39
N MET A 232 12.89 12.37 -22.41
CA MET A 232 11.90 11.78 -21.51
C MET A 232 11.27 12.84 -20.59
N GLN A 233 12.04 13.84 -20.15
CA GLN A 233 11.56 14.95 -19.33
C GLN A 233 10.54 15.81 -20.08
N ASP A 234 10.82 16.16 -21.35
CA ASP A 234 9.87 16.89 -22.21
C ASP A 234 8.60 16.06 -22.48
N MET A 235 8.77 14.77 -22.78
CA MET A 235 7.67 13.83 -22.96
C MET A 235 6.77 13.73 -21.72
N TYR A 236 7.37 13.61 -20.53
CA TYR A 236 6.65 13.55 -19.26
C TYR A 236 5.88 14.84 -18.99
N LYS A 237 6.52 16.00 -19.24
CA LYS A 237 5.90 17.32 -19.07
C LYS A 237 4.66 17.47 -19.97
N LYS A 238 4.79 17.19 -21.27
CA LYS A 238 3.67 17.25 -22.23
C LYS A 238 2.53 16.31 -21.83
N ALA A 239 2.85 15.11 -21.35
CA ALA A 239 1.84 14.18 -20.88
C ALA A 239 1.12 14.68 -19.62
N ALA A 240 1.83 15.27 -18.66
CA ALA A 240 1.24 15.89 -17.46
C ALA A 240 0.31 17.06 -17.80
N GLU A 241 0.73 17.93 -18.72
CA GLU A 241 -0.08 19.03 -19.25
C GLU A 241 -1.35 18.49 -19.94
N PHE A 242 -1.22 17.50 -20.81
CA PHE A 242 -2.35 16.87 -21.48
C PHE A 242 -3.36 16.23 -20.50
N TRP A 243 -2.89 15.51 -19.47
CA TRP A 243 -3.79 14.93 -18.46
C TRP A 243 -4.56 16.03 -17.71
N ALA A 244 -3.92 17.16 -17.40
CA ALA A 244 -4.58 18.31 -16.77
C ALA A 244 -5.63 18.95 -17.70
N GLU A 245 -5.32 19.11 -18.98
CA GLU A 245 -6.27 19.61 -19.99
C GLU A 245 -7.46 18.65 -20.18
N LEU A 246 -7.19 17.34 -20.31
CA LEU A 246 -8.21 16.31 -20.41
C LEU A 246 -9.15 16.34 -19.19
N ARG A 247 -8.64 16.62 -17.99
CA ARG A 247 -9.48 16.78 -16.80
C ARG A 247 -10.45 17.95 -16.94
N VAL A 248 -9.96 19.10 -17.39
CA VAL A 248 -10.78 20.30 -17.60
C VAL A 248 -11.86 20.02 -18.65
N GLU A 249 -11.51 19.33 -19.73
CA GLU A 249 -12.47 18.96 -20.78
C GLU A 249 -13.50 17.94 -20.31
N LEU A 250 -13.12 16.94 -19.50
CA LEU A 250 -14.09 16.00 -18.92
C LEU A 250 -15.04 16.69 -17.93
N LEU A 251 -14.56 17.68 -17.18
CA LEU A 251 -15.41 18.51 -16.33
C LEU A 251 -16.38 19.36 -17.16
N SER A 252 -15.90 20.00 -18.23
CA SER A 252 -16.73 20.83 -19.12
C SER A 252 -17.81 19.98 -19.81
N ALA A 253 -17.45 18.82 -20.33
CA ALA A 253 -18.37 17.89 -20.98
C ALA A 253 -19.40 17.29 -20.00
N GLY A 254 -19.03 17.11 -18.73
CA GLY A 254 -19.92 16.64 -17.67
C GLY A 254 -21.08 17.59 -17.34
N VAL A 255 -20.92 18.91 -17.53
CA VAL A 255 -21.98 19.91 -17.29
C VAL A 255 -23.17 19.73 -18.24
N PHE A 256 -22.97 19.11 -19.40
CA PHE A 256 -24.01 18.90 -20.41
C PHE A 256 -24.82 17.61 -20.22
N LEU A 257 -24.49 16.79 -19.23
CA LEU A 257 -25.26 15.60 -18.86
C LEU A 257 -26.40 16.00 -17.90
N SER A 258 -27.61 15.54 -18.16
CA SER A 258 -28.80 15.78 -17.32
C SER A 258 -28.59 15.23 -15.90
N ASP A 259 -29.03 16.00 -14.88
CA ASP A 259 -28.83 15.83 -13.42
C ASP A 259 -29.19 14.46 -12.79
N ASP A 260 -29.71 13.48 -13.53
CA ASP A 260 -30.36 12.28 -12.94
C ASP A 260 -29.51 10.99 -12.97
N LYS A 261 -28.19 11.01 -13.25
CA LYS A 261 -27.36 9.78 -13.23
C LYS A 261 -26.21 9.81 -12.20
N PRO A 262 -26.05 8.76 -11.36
CA PRO A 262 -24.96 8.60 -10.39
C PRO A 262 -23.57 8.27 -11.01
N SER A 263 -23.36 8.53 -12.31
CA SER A 263 -22.17 8.11 -13.08
C SER A 263 -20.91 8.97 -12.84
N SER A 264 -21.06 10.19 -12.31
CA SER A 264 -19.94 11.13 -12.06
C SER A 264 -18.84 10.53 -11.15
N ASN A 265 -19.23 9.83 -10.08
CA ASN A 265 -18.27 9.22 -9.16
C ASN A 265 -17.54 7.99 -9.74
N GLN A 266 -18.10 7.34 -10.75
CA GLN A 266 -17.45 6.22 -11.43
C GLN A 266 -16.38 6.75 -12.39
N LEU A 267 -16.70 7.74 -13.22
CA LEU A 267 -15.75 8.35 -14.17
C LEU A 267 -14.47 8.81 -13.47
N TRP A 268 -14.58 9.56 -12.37
CA TRP A 268 -13.40 10.06 -11.66
C TRP A 268 -12.58 8.95 -11.01
N ARG A 269 -13.20 7.88 -10.52
CA ARG A 269 -12.45 6.70 -10.03
C ARG A 269 -11.64 6.06 -11.15
N LEU A 270 -12.23 5.89 -12.34
CA LEU A 270 -11.53 5.34 -13.50
C LEU A 270 -10.44 6.27 -14.02
N TYR A 271 -10.71 7.57 -14.14
CA TYR A 271 -9.74 8.59 -14.57
C TYR A 271 -8.48 8.51 -13.71
N TRP A 272 -8.65 8.55 -12.40
CA TRP A 272 -7.54 8.57 -11.46
C TRP A 272 -6.78 7.24 -11.37
N ALA A 273 -7.45 6.11 -11.58
CA ALA A 273 -6.81 4.80 -11.67
C ALA A 273 -5.95 4.70 -12.95
N ASN A 274 -6.47 5.17 -14.09
CA ASN A 274 -5.74 5.19 -15.36
C ASN A 274 -4.56 6.17 -15.32
N HIS A 275 -4.78 7.38 -14.82
CA HIS A 275 -3.73 8.38 -14.60
C HIS A 275 -2.55 7.82 -13.78
N GLN A 276 -2.83 7.17 -12.65
CA GLN A 276 -1.79 6.55 -11.83
C GLN A 276 -1.02 5.46 -12.58
N ARG A 277 -1.71 4.60 -13.36
CA ARG A 277 -1.08 3.54 -14.16
C ARG A 277 -0.22 4.12 -15.29
N PHE A 278 -0.69 5.20 -15.92
CA PHE A 278 0.00 5.89 -17.00
C PHE A 278 1.38 6.40 -16.54
N PHE A 279 1.44 7.20 -15.47
CA PHE A 279 2.71 7.79 -15.01
C PHE A 279 3.67 6.76 -14.41
N ARG A 280 3.17 5.66 -13.85
CA ARG A 280 4.03 4.53 -13.45
C ARG A 280 4.73 3.91 -14.64
N HIS A 281 3.99 3.69 -15.72
CA HIS A 281 4.55 3.14 -16.95
C HIS A 281 5.60 4.10 -17.54
N MET A 282 5.33 5.41 -17.55
CA MET A 282 6.32 6.43 -17.94
C MET A 282 7.60 6.32 -17.11
N CYS A 283 7.50 6.21 -15.78
CA CYS A 283 8.68 6.07 -14.92
C CYS A 283 9.45 4.76 -15.19
N MET A 284 8.76 3.66 -15.46
CA MET A 284 9.39 2.39 -15.84
C MET A 284 10.16 2.53 -17.16
N SER A 285 9.53 3.09 -18.20
CA SER A 285 10.18 3.30 -19.50
C SER A 285 11.38 4.23 -19.41
N ALA A 286 11.32 5.28 -18.57
CA ALA A 286 12.45 6.18 -18.31
C ALA A 286 13.72 5.47 -17.82
N LYS A 287 13.57 4.31 -17.16
CA LYS A 287 14.68 3.53 -16.59
C LYS A 287 15.25 2.49 -17.56
N VAL A 288 14.59 2.20 -18.68
CA VAL A 288 15.00 1.18 -19.65
C VAL A 288 16.43 1.41 -20.17
N PRO A 289 16.83 2.62 -20.61
CA PRO A 289 18.19 2.85 -21.12
C PRO A 289 19.27 2.54 -20.07
N ALA A 290 19.03 2.92 -18.82
CA ALA A 290 19.93 2.65 -17.71
C ALA A 290 20.01 1.15 -17.38
N VAL A 291 18.88 0.43 -17.38
CA VAL A 291 18.85 -1.03 -17.17
C VAL A 291 19.64 -1.75 -18.27
N VAL A 292 19.45 -1.38 -19.54
CA VAL A 292 20.15 -2.00 -20.66
C VAL A 292 21.66 -1.77 -20.56
N ARG A 293 22.09 -0.54 -20.22
CA ARG A 293 23.50 -0.20 -20.04
C ARG A 293 24.14 -1.03 -18.92
N ILE A 294 23.54 -1.02 -17.73
CA ILE A 294 24.03 -1.76 -16.56
C ILE A 294 24.04 -3.27 -16.83
N ALA A 295 23.02 -3.79 -17.53
CA ALA A 295 22.96 -5.20 -17.89
C ALA A 295 24.11 -5.59 -18.86
N LYS A 296 24.40 -4.77 -19.87
CA LYS A 296 25.50 -5.00 -20.81
C LYS A 296 26.87 -4.95 -20.12
N GLU A 297 27.06 -3.99 -19.21
CA GLU A 297 28.27 -3.90 -18.37
C GLU A 297 28.46 -5.16 -17.51
N ALA A 298 27.41 -5.61 -16.81
CA ALA A 298 27.46 -6.83 -16.00
C ALA A 298 27.77 -8.08 -16.83
N LEU A 299 27.21 -8.20 -18.04
CA LEU A 299 27.51 -9.31 -18.94
C LEU A 299 28.97 -9.28 -19.43
N ALA A 300 29.53 -8.09 -19.68
CA ALA A 300 30.95 -7.94 -20.04
C ALA A 300 31.88 -8.37 -18.90
N GLU A 301 31.48 -8.16 -17.64
CA GLU A 301 32.17 -8.63 -16.44
C GLU A 301 31.95 -10.13 -16.14
N SER A 302 31.40 -10.91 -17.09
CA SER A 302 31.07 -12.33 -16.92
C SER A 302 30.08 -12.62 -15.78
N LYS A 303 29.22 -11.66 -15.43
CA LYS A 303 28.11 -11.85 -14.48
C LYS A 303 26.83 -12.26 -15.24
N CYS A 304 25.79 -12.63 -14.50
CA CYS A 304 24.44 -12.88 -15.02
C CYS A 304 23.46 -11.85 -14.47
N VAL A 305 22.49 -11.46 -15.29
CA VAL A 305 21.56 -10.37 -14.96
C VAL A 305 20.17 -10.94 -14.67
N VAL A 306 19.53 -10.44 -13.62
CA VAL A 306 18.12 -10.69 -13.32
C VAL A 306 17.40 -9.36 -13.21
N VAL A 307 16.43 -9.08 -14.08
CA VAL A 307 15.64 -7.86 -14.06
C VAL A 307 14.28 -8.14 -13.44
N GLY A 308 13.93 -7.40 -12.40
CA GLY A 308 12.67 -7.50 -11.69
C GLY A 308 11.69 -6.37 -12.03
N LEU A 309 10.45 -6.71 -12.41
CA LEU A 309 9.35 -5.77 -12.64
C LEU A 309 8.03 -6.29 -12.03
N GLN A 310 7.00 -5.44 -11.85
CA GLN A 310 5.69 -5.89 -11.39
C GLN A 310 4.72 -6.03 -12.56
N SER A 311 4.66 -5.03 -13.44
CA SER A 311 3.68 -4.94 -14.53
C SER A 311 4.27 -5.30 -15.90
N THR A 312 3.67 -6.26 -16.61
CA THR A 312 4.14 -6.74 -17.93
C THR A 312 3.54 -6.01 -19.14
N GLY A 313 2.48 -5.22 -18.93
CA GLY A 313 1.75 -4.51 -19.99
C GLY A 313 0.91 -5.39 -20.94
N GLU A 314 0.87 -6.72 -20.73
CA GLU A 314 0.27 -7.70 -21.64
C GLU A 314 -1.15 -7.36 -22.09
N ALA A 315 -2.05 -7.00 -21.16
CA ALA A 315 -3.45 -6.73 -21.48
C ALA A 315 -3.61 -5.63 -22.55
N ARG A 316 -2.65 -4.70 -22.64
CA ARG A 316 -2.64 -3.65 -23.67
C ARG A 316 -2.08 -4.14 -24.99
N THR A 317 -1.06 -4.99 -24.93
CA THR A 317 -0.52 -5.66 -26.10
C THR A 317 -1.57 -6.55 -26.76
N GLU A 318 -2.30 -7.39 -26.02
CA GLU A 318 -3.36 -8.25 -26.56
C GLU A 318 -4.51 -7.45 -27.19
N GLU A 319 -4.90 -6.35 -26.55
CA GLU A 319 -5.94 -5.45 -27.05
C GLU A 319 -5.53 -4.77 -28.37
N ALA A 320 -4.31 -4.25 -28.43
CA ALA A 320 -3.77 -3.66 -29.66
C ALA A 320 -3.66 -4.71 -30.78
N VAL A 321 -3.20 -5.92 -30.47
CA VAL A 321 -3.14 -7.02 -31.45
C VAL A 321 -4.52 -7.42 -31.95
N SER A 322 -5.54 -7.41 -31.08
CA SER A 322 -6.92 -7.66 -31.50
C SER A 322 -7.50 -6.56 -32.40
N LYS A 323 -7.02 -5.31 -32.26
CA LYS A 323 -7.52 -4.14 -33.01
C LYS A 323 -6.78 -3.93 -34.32
N TYR A 324 -5.47 -4.12 -34.34
CA TYR A 324 -4.57 -3.77 -35.45
C TYR A 324 -4.01 -4.99 -36.18
N GLY A 325 -4.15 -6.20 -35.62
CA GLY A 325 -3.65 -7.45 -36.19
C GLY A 325 -2.37 -7.95 -35.53
N LEU A 326 -1.83 -9.07 -36.06
CA LEU A 326 -0.65 -9.75 -35.52
C LEU A 326 0.67 -9.06 -35.88
N GLU A 327 0.69 -8.26 -36.95
CA GLU A 327 1.86 -7.50 -37.41
C GLU A 327 1.63 -6.01 -37.16
N LEU A 328 2.57 -5.36 -36.47
CA LEU A 328 2.50 -3.95 -36.10
C LEU A 328 3.79 -3.23 -36.55
N ASP A 329 3.72 -1.92 -36.77
CA ASP A 329 4.88 -1.13 -37.17
C ASP A 329 5.95 -1.02 -36.07
N ASP A 330 5.50 -0.89 -34.81
CA ASP A 330 6.38 -0.87 -33.64
C ASP A 330 5.74 -1.50 -32.39
N PHE A 331 6.56 -1.66 -31.35
CA PHE A 331 6.10 -2.11 -30.04
C PHE A 331 4.95 -1.23 -29.53
N VAL A 332 3.97 -1.88 -28.89
CA VAL A 332 2.79 -1.19 -28.40
C VAL A 332 3.17 -0.23 -27.26
N SER A 333 2.80 1.03 -27.39
CA SER A 333 2.90 2.01 -26.32
C SER A 333 1.78 1.79 -25.29
N GLY A 334 2.12 1.17 -24.16
CA GLY A 334 1.18 0.95 -23.05
C GLY A 334 0.48 2.23 -22.55
N PRO A 335 1.19 3.36 -22.38
CA PRO A 335 0.58 4.63 -21.99
C PRO A 335 -0.42 5.16 -23.03
N ARG A 336 -0.11 5.02 -24.33
CA ARG A 336 -0.99 5.44 -25.43
C ARG A 336 -2.29 4.66 -25.46
N GLU A 337 -2.20 3.33 -25.49
CA GLU A 337 -3.39 2.46 -25.52
C GLU A 337 -4.28 2.65 -24.29
N LEU A 338 -3.67 2.88 -23.13
CA LEU A 338 -4.40 3.19 -21.90
C LEU A 338 -5.22 4.49 -22.02
N LEU A 339 -4.63 5.55 -22.60
CA LEU A 339 -5.31 6.82 -22.82
C LEU A 339 -6.42 6.71 -23.88
N LEU A 340 -6.11 6.07 -25.02
CA LEU A 340 -7.08 5.87 -26.10
C LEU A 340 -8.32 5.14 -25.59
N LYS A 341 -8.13 3.98 -24.95
CA LYS A 341 -9.23 3.20 -24.40
C LYS A 341 -10.05 3.99 -23.38
N PHE A 342 -9.37 4.69 -22.48
CA PHE A 342 -10.06 5.47 -21.45
C PHE A 342 -10.99 6.52 -22.08
N VAL A 343 -10.52 7.29 -23.06
CA VAL A 343 -11.33 8.29 -23.78
C VAL A 343 -12.37 7.64 -24.67
N GLU A 344 -12.07 6.51 -25.32
CA GLU A 344 -13.03 5.80 -26.17
C GLU A 344 -14.24 5.27 -25.38
N GLU A 345 -14.01 4.72 -24.18
CA GLU A 345 -15.06 4.07 -23.39
C GLU A 345 -15.76 5.00 -22.39
N ASN A 346 -15.06 6.03 -21.87
CA ASN A 346 -15.53 6.77 -20.70
C ASN A 346 -15.77 8.27 -20.97
N TYR A 347 -15.56 8.75 -22.20
CA TYR A 347 -15.85 10.15 -22.50
C TYR A 347 -17.36 10.44 -22.38
N PRO A 348 -17.76 11.46 -21.60
CA PRO A 348 -19.16 11.78 -21.38
C PRO A 348 -19.80 12.30 -22.67
N LEU A 349 -20.66 11.48 -23.27
CA LEU A 349 -21.48 11.86 -24.43
C LEU A 349 -22.93 12.11 -23.98
N PRO A 350 -23.59 13.18 -24.49
CA PRO A 350 -25.04 13.34 -24.35
C PRO A 350 -25.80 12.14 -24.91
N GLU A 351 -27.05 11.96 -24.50
CA GLU A 351 -27.91 10.90 -25.08
C GLU A 351 -28.10 11.17 -26.58
N LYS A 352 -27.88 10.14 -27.41
CA LYS A 352 -28.06 10.24 -28.86
C LYS A 352 -29.55 10.45 -29.16
N PRO A 353 -29.95 11.53 -29.84
CA PRO A 353 -31.34 11.77 -30.19
C PRO A 353 -31.82 10.70 -31.19
N GLU A 354 -32.99 10.12 -30.94
CA GLU A 354 -33.62 9.20 -31.89
C GLU A 354 -34.22 9.99 -33.08
N PRO A 355 -34.04 9.53 -34.33
CA PRO A 355 -34.72 10.11 -35.48
C PRO A 355 -36.23 9.86 -35.37
N LEU A 356 -37.04 10.85 -35.76
CA LEU A 356 -38.50 10.75 -35.71
C LEU A 356 -39.00 9.77 -36.78
N PRO A 357 -39.89 8.82 -36.43
CA PRO A 357 -40.69 8.10 -37.42
C PRO A 357 -41.67 9.06 -38.10
N GLU A 358 -41.76 8.99 -39.44
CA GLU A 358 -42.62 9.86 -40.26
C GLU A 358 -44.13 9.69 -39.96
N GLU A 359 -44.55 8.61 -39.28
CA GLU A 359 -45.97 8.28 -39.05
C GLU A 359 -46.52 8.60 -37.64
N SER A 360 -46.01 9.60 -36.92
CA SER A 360 -46.40 9.85 -35.51
C SER A 360 -47.45 10.95 -35.28
N VAL A 361 -48.14 11.44 -36.31
CA VAL A 361 -49.19 12.47 -36.14
C VAL A 361 -50.37 11.93 -35.31
N LYS A 362 -50.73 10.65 -35.48
CA LYS A 362 -51.86 9.99 -34.79
C LYS A 362 -51.62 9.76 -33.29
N GLU A 363 -50.39 9.44 -32.89
CA GLU A 363 -50.04 9.19 -31.48
C GLU A 363 -49.89 10.47 -30.65
N LEU A 364 -49.53 11.58 -31.31
CA LEU A 364 -49.36 12.90 -30.69
C LEU A 364 -50.68 13.56 -30.29
N GLN A 365 -51.77 13.27 -31.00
CA GLN A 365 -53.12 13.77 -30.70
C GLN A 365 -53.68 13.14 -29.41
N ARG A 366 -53.51 11.81 -29.20
CA ARG A 366 -53.94 11.11 -27.98
C ARG A 366 -53.23 11.59 -26.71
N LYS A 367 -51.92 11.89 -26.78
CA LYS A 367 -51.10 12.29 -25.61
C LYS A 367 -51.35 13.73 -25.13
N ARG A 368 -52.19 14.52 -25.81
CA ARG A 368 -52.61 15.86 -25.37
C ARG A 368 -53.69 15.87 -24.29
N HIS A 369 -54.54 14.84 -24.24
CA HIS A 369 -55.67 14.79 -23.30
C HIS A 369 -55.25 14.60 -21.82
N SER A 370 -54.00 14.22 -21.57
CA SER A 370 -53.53 13.81 -20.24
C SER A 370 -52.80 14.90 -19.44
N ALA A 371 -52.65 16.14 -19.95
CA ALA A 371 -51.78 17.15 -19.33
C ALA A 371 -52.55 18.36 -18.75
N THR A 372 -52.30 18.65 -17.47
CA THR A 372 -52.91 19.73 -16.67
C THR A 372 -52.60 21.15 -17.20
N PRO A 373 -53.55 22.10 -17.15
CA PRO A 373 -53.32 23.48 -17.60
C PRO A 373 -52.46 24.25 -16.60
N GLY A 374 -51.27 24.73 -17.01
CA GLY A 374 -50.44 25.62 -16.17
C GLY A 374 -48.93 25.65 -16.46
N VAL A 375 -48.40 24.70 -17.24
CA VAL A 375 -46.95 24.62 -17.51
C VAL A 375 -46.57 25.37 -18.81
N SER A 376 -45.47 26.14 -18.78
CA SER A 376 -44.87 26.82 -19.94
C SER A 376 -44.63 25.86 -21.12
N PHE A 377 -44.82 26.34 -22.35
CA PHE A 377 -44.75 25.55 -23.59
C PHE A 377 -43.39 24.84 -23.76
N ARG A 378 -42.27 25.52 -23.43
CA ARG A 378 -40.91 24.92 -23.40
C ARG A 378 -40.76 23.81 -22.35
N GLY A 379 -41.45 23.95 -21.22
CA GLY A 379 -41.47 22.93 -20.16
C GLY A 379 -42.21 21.66 -20.59
N ARG A 380 -43.30 21.78 -21.38
CA ARG A 380 -44.07 20.64 -21.89
C ARG A 380 -43.28 19.79 -22.89
N VAL A 381 -42.58 20.44 -23.83
CA VAL A 381 -41.73 19.75 -24.83
C VAL A 381 -40.60 18.96 -24.14
N ARG A 382 -39.95 19.55 -23.13
CA ARG A 382 -38.91 18.88 -22.34
C ARG A 382 -39.44 17.70 -21.52
N LYS A 383 -40.66 17.80 -20.98
CA LYS A 383 -41.29 16.73 -20.19
C LYS A 383 -41.76 15.57 -21.09
N ALA A 384 -42.44 15.84 -22.20
CA ALA A 384 -42.91 14.81 -23.13
C ALA A 384 -41.77 14.01 -23.79
N ALA A 385 -40.62 14.64 -24.07
CA ALA A 385 -39.43 13.95 -24.56
C ALA A 385 -38.77 13.03 -23.51
N LYS A 386 -38.99 13.27 -22.21
CA LYS A 386 -38.41 12.47 -21.10
C LYS A 386 -39.22 11.19 -20.79
N TRP A 387 -40.47 11.10 -21.25
CA TRP A 387 -41.39 9.98 -20.95
C TRP A 387 -41.31 8.81 -21.95
N GLN A 388 -40.42 8.86 -22.95
CA GLN A 388 -40.22 7.74 -23.89
C GLN A 388 -39.17 6.71 -23.44
N THR A 389 -38.64 6.78 -22.21
CA THR A 389 -37.62 5.83 -21.73
C THR A 389 -37.92 5.26 -20.35
N SER A 390 -38.94 4.40 -20.29
CA SER A 390 -38.99 3.19 -19.43
C SER A 390 -40.42 2.69 -19.43
N ASP A 391 -40.68 1.51 -20.00
CA ASP A 391 -41.63 0.52 -19.47
C ASP A 391 -41.55 -0.74 -20.35
N GLN A 392 -40.53 -1.55 -20.07
CA GLN A 392 -40.69 -3.01 -20.16
C GLN A 392 -41.02 -3.48 -18.75
N ARG A 393 -42.30 -3.61 -18.46
CA ARG A 393 -42.80 -4.52 -17.44
C ARG A 393 -43.86 -5.39 -18.07
N SER A 394 -43.50 -6.66 -18.20
CA SER A 394 -44.42 -7.77 -18.33
C SER A 394 -45.42 -7.72 -17.19
N ASP A 395 -46.70 -7.81 -17.49
CA ASP A 395 -47.66 -8.47 -16.61
C ASP A 395 -48.66 -9.20 -17.51
N GLU A 396 -48.55 -10.54 -17.46
CA GLU A 396 -49.59 -11.47 -17.88
C GLU A 396 -50.73 -11.34 -16.87
N GLU A 397 -51.94 -10.98 -17.28
CA GLU A 397 -53.14 -11.42 -16.56
C GLU A 397 -54.26 -11.78 -17.55
N SER A 398 -54.73 -13.00 -17.31
CA SER A 398 -55.74 -13.85 -17.93
C SER A 398 -56.99 -13.22 -18.55
N ASP A 399 -57.35 -13.80 -19.70
CA ASP A 399 -58.71 -13.93 -20.19
C ASP A 399 -59.62 -14.65 -19.18
N THR A 400 -60.80 -14.07 -18.92
CA THR A 400 -61.98 -14.83 -18.50
C THR A 400 -63.21 -14.29 -19.22
N ASP A 401 -63.80 -15.15 -20.04
CA ASP A 401 -65.10 -15.00 -20.68
C ASP A 401 -66.23 -14.73 -19.68
N SER A 402 -67.17 -13.88 -20.10
CA SER A 402 -68.59 -14.15 -19.88
C SER A 402 -69.43 -13.40 -20.93
N GLU A 403 -69.87 -14.13 -21.94
CA GLU A 403 -71.02 -13.76 -22.77
C GLU A 403 -72.32 -13.86 -21.95
N TYR A 404 -73.12 -12.80 -21.93
CA TYR A 404 -74.58 -12.92 -21.98
C TYR A 404 -75.23 -11.64 -22.49
N GLU A 405 -76.22 -11.89 -23.34
CA GLU A 405 -77.01 -11.05 -24.24
C GLU A 405 -77.66 -9.81 -23.63
N SER A 406 -77.91 -8.80 -24.48
CA SER A 406 -79.17 -8.02 -24.50
C SER A 406 -79.33 -7.28 -25.83
N THR A 407 -80.51 -7.45 -26.43
CA THR A 407 -81.03 -6.94 -27.71
C THR A 407 -81.44 -5.46 -27.69
N GLU A 408 -81.33 -4.83 -28.88
CA GLU A 408 -82.12 -3.71 -29.48
C GLU A 408 -82.32 -2.37 -28.74
N SER A 409 -81.88 -1.26 -29.37
CA SER A 409 -82.67 -0.02 -29.59
C SER A 409 -81.91 0.96 -30.50
N ASP A 410 -82.49 1.29 -31.66
CA ASP A 410 -82.17 2.50 -32.43
C ASP A 410 -82.75 3.71 -31.69
N ASP A 411 -81.89 4.58 -31.14
CA ASP A 411 -82.28 5.89 -30.62
C ASP A 411 -81.42 6.99 -31.28
N ASP A 412 -82.05 7.84 -32.09
CA ASP A 412 -81.46 9.03 -32.70
C ASP A 412 -81.13 10.06 -31.60
N GLU A 413 -79.91 10.01 -31.05
CA GLU A 413 -79.39 11.06 -30.17
C GLU A 413 -79.06 12.35 -30.96
N PHE A 414 -79.88 13.39 -30.81
CA PHE A 414 -79.58 14.75 -31.25
C PHE A 414 -78.49 15.36 -30.37
N GLN A 415 -77.50 16.01 -30.99
CA GLN A 415 -76.39 16.69 -30.30
C GLN A 415 -76.32 18.16 -30.73
N ILE A 416 -75.70 19.01 -29.91
CA ILE A 416 -75.64 20.46 -30.13
C ILE A 416 -74.33 20.83 -30.82
N CYS A 417 -74.42 21.70 -31.84
CA CYS A 417 -73.23 22.32 -32.44
C CYS A 417 -72.61 23.35 -31.49
N ASP A 418 -71.35 23.19 -31.12
CA ASP A 418 -70.60 24.07 -30.20
C ASP A 418 -70.35 25.49 -30.74
N ILE A 419 -70.63 25.75 -32.03
CA ILE A 419 -70.46 27.08 -32.65
C ILE A 419 -71.79 27.83 -32.73
N CYS A 420 -72.86 27.21 -33.25
CA CYS A 420 -74.15 27.87 -33.45
C CYS A 420 -75.23 27.47 -32.43
N ASN A 421 -74.91 26.56 -31.51
CA ASN A 421 -75.74 26.11 -30.40
C ASN A 421 -77.12 25.54 -30.80
N SER A 422 -77.25 25.03 -32.02
CA SER A 422 -78.48 24.37 -32.51
C SER A 422 -78.38 22.84 -32.39
N GLU A 423 -79.49 22.21 -32.08
CA GLU A 423 -79.64 20.74 -32.00
C GLU A 423 -79.78 20.13 -33.40
N GLU A 424 -79.00 19.09 -33.68
CA GLU A 424 -78.97 18.39 -34.96
C GLU A 424 -78.66 16.90 -34.73
N GLU A 425 -79.04 16.03 -35.67
CA GLU A 425 -78.68 14.60 -35.60
C GLU A 425 -77.15 14.45 -35.60
N ARG A 426 -76.63 13.59 -34.70
CA ARG A 426 -75.18 13.33 -34.56
C ARG A 426 -74.47 13.04 -35.88
N LYS A 427 -75.16 12.42 -36.85
CA LYS A 427 -74.62 12.09 -38.18
C LYS A 427 -74.25 13.33 -39.03
N LYS A 428 -74.76 14.53 -38.70
CA LYS A 428 -74.53 15.78 -39.45
C LYS A 428 -73.49 16.72 -38.81
N LEU A 429 -73.00 16.40 -37.61
CA LEU A 429 -71.97 17.19 -36.91
C LEU A 429 -70.59 16.55 -37.13
N LEU A 430 -69.57 17.38 -37.39
CA LEU A 430 -68.18 16.96 -37.38
C LEU A 430 -67.64 17.03 -35.96
N GLN A 431 -67.11 15.91 -35.46
CA GLN A 431 -66.43 15.88 -34.18
C GLN A 431 -64.93 16.07 -34.40
N CYS A 432 -64.35 17.11 -33.78
CA CYS A 432 -62.89 17.28 -33.78
C CYS A 432 -62.24 16.18 -32.94
N SER A 433 -61.39 15.35 -33.55
CA SER A 433 -60.67 14.27 -32.85
C SER A 433 -59.69 14.77 -31.77
N CYS A 434 -59.34 16.06 -31.79
CA CYS A 434 -58.39 16.68 -30.86
C CYS A 434 -59.03 17.34 -29.61
N CYS A 435 -60.25 17.87 -29.72
CA CYS A 435 -60.93 18.60 -28.62
C CYS A 435 -62.38 18.15 -28.39
N SER A 436 -62.84 17.16 -29.15
CA SER A 436 -64.20 16.59 -29.12
C SER A 436 -65.34 17.55 -29.42
N GLN A 437 -65.04 18.78 -29.86
CA GLN A 437 -66.05 19.75 -30.26
C GLN A 437 -66.85 19.27 -31.47
N LEU A 438 -68.17 19.41 -31.40
CA LEU A 438 -69.13 19.04 -32.43
C LEU A 438 -69.55 20.29 -33.20
N VAL A 439 -69.28 20.32 -34.50
CA VAL A 439 -69.48 21.53 -35.31
C VAL A 439 -70.10 21.20 -36.66
N HIS A 440 -70.97 22.07 -37.17
CA HIS A 440 -71.45 21.92 -38.54
C HIS A 440 -70.32 22.16 -39.55
N PRO A 441 -70.27 21.40 -40.66
CA PRO A 441 -69.34 21.66 -41.75
C PRO A 441 -69.42 23.09 -42.30
N THR A 442 -70.62 23.69 -42.28
CA THR A 442 -70.90 25.06 -42.74
C THR A 442 -70.57 26.15 -41.72
N CYS A 443 -70.56 25.82 -40.42
CA CYS A 443 -70.20 26.76 -39.36
C CYS A 443 -68.68 26.98 -39.25
N LEU A 444 -67.89 26.17 -39.94
CA LEU A 444 -66.45 26.34 -40.04
C LEU A 444 -66.10 27.47 -41.01
N ILE A 445 -65.02 28.19 -40.71
CA ILE A 445 -64.46 29.21 -41.60
C ILE A 445 -63.04 28.78 -41.96
N PRO A 446 -62.75 28.42 -43.24
CA PRO A 446 -63.70 28.28 -44.34
C PRO A 446 -64.63 27.05 -44.22
N PRO A 447 -65.84 27.08 -44.81
CA PRO A 447 -66.79 25.97 -44.78
C PRO A 447 -66.22 24.72 -45.45
N VAL A 448 -66.42 23.55 -44.84
CA VAL A 448 -65.97 22.27 -45.40
C VAL A 448 -67.10 21.66 -46.23
N THR A 449 -66.92 21.59 -47.55
CA THR A 449 -67.95 21.11 -48.50
C THR A 449 -67.69 19.71 -49.05
N GLU A 450 -66.61 19.05 -48.64
CA GLU A 450 -66.21 17.71 -49.10
C GLU A 450 -66.29 16.67 -47.97
N SER A 451 -66.40 15.38 -48.32
CA SER A 451 -66.45 14.27 -47.36
C SER A 451 -65.19 14.23 -46.52
N VAL A 452 -65.32 14.56 -45.24
CA VAL A 452 -64.19 14.67 -44.32
C VAL A 452 -63.88 13.30 -43.72
N SER A 453 -62.60 12.94 -43.61
CA SER A 453 -62.21 11.67 -42.96
C SER A 453 -62.60 11.65 -41.48
N ALA A 454 -62.75 10.46 -40.91
CA ALA A 454 -63.06 10.26 -39.49
C ALA A 454 -62.04 10.92 -38.52
N ASP A 455 -60.83 11.26 -38.98
CA ASP A 455 -59.74 11.84 -38.18
C ASP A 455 -59.61 13.38 -38.32
N TRP A 456 -60.72 14.11 -38.50
CA TRP A 456 -60.68 15.58 -38.68
C TRP A 456 -60.31 16.34 -37.39
N CYS A 457 -59.49 17.41 -37.49
CA CYS A 457 -59.24 18.37 -36.40
C CYS A 457 -59.46 19.82 -36.86
N CYS A 458 -59.96 20.67 -35.95
CA CYS A 458 -60.24 22.08 -36.24
C CYS A 458 -58.96 22.92 -36.46
N HIS A 459 -59.09 24.06 -37.16
CA HIS A 459 -57.97 24.92 -37.54
C HIS A 459 -57.08 25.37 -36.35
N SER A 460 -57.69 25.78 -35.23
CA SER A 460 -56.93 26.16 -34.03
C SER A 460 -56.15 24.99 -33.40
N CYS A 461 -56.69 23.76 -33.47
CA CYS A 461 -55.95 22.57 -33.04
C CYS A 461 -54.82 22.22 -34.01
N LYS A 462 -55.01 22.44 -35.31
CA LYS A 462 -53.99 22.23 -36.34
C LYS A 462 -52.80 23.18 -36.17
N GLU A 463 -53.04 24.50 -36.05
CA GLU A 463 -51.98 25.50 -35.83
C GLU A 463 -51.15 25.21 -34.57
N LYS A 464 -51.79 24.93 -33.43
CA LYS A 464 -51.09 24.57 -32.19
C LYS A 464 -50.30 23.25 -32.32
N THR A 465 -50.72 22.34 -33.19
CA THR A 465 -50.01 21.07 -33.48
C THR A 465 -48.76 21.36 -34.30
N ASP A 466 -48.88 22.16 -35.34
CA ASP A 466 -47.77 22.56 -36.19
C ASP A 466 -46.71 23.35 -35.41
N GLU A 467 -47.12 24.29 -34.55
CA GLU A 467 -46.22 25.01 -33.63
C GLU A 467 -45.48 24.07 -32.67
N TYR A 468 -46.17 23.07 -32.12
CA TYR A 468 -45.56 22.08 -31.24
C TYR A 468 -44.57 21.18 -31.98
N ILE A 469 -44.91 20.74 -33.20
CA ILE A 469 -44.04 19.94 -34.06
C ILE A 469 -42.78 20.75 -34.42
N GLN A 470 -42.93 22.01 -34.83
CA GLN A 470 -41.80 22.90 -35.12
C GLN A 470 -40.91 23.14 -33.88
N ALA A 471 -41.51 23.39 -32.71
CA ALA A 471 -40.76 23.57 -31.46
C ALA A 471 -40.04 22.28 -31.03
N ARG A 472 -40.65 21.11 -31.24
CA ARG A 472 -40.04 19.81 -30.97
C ARG A 472 -38.91 19.50 -31.96
N HIS A 473 -39.08 19.80 -33.25
CA HIS A 473 -38.02 19.68 -34.26
C HIS A 473 -36.83 20.58 -33.90
N ALA A 474 -37.07 21.85 -33.57
CA ALA A 474 -36.02 22.76 -33.12
C ALA A 474 -35.28 22.24 -31.87
N TYR A 475 -36.00 21.65 -30.92
CA TYR A 475 -35.41 21.03 -29.72
C TYR A 475 -34.55 19.80 -30.05
N VAL A 476 -35.03 18.90 -30.93
CA VAL A 476 -34.28 17.71 -31.36
C VAL A 476 -33.05 18.10 -32.17
N THR A 477 -33.15 19.08 -33.07
CA THR A 477 -32.01 19.62 -33.83
C THR A 477 -30.94 20.21 -32.91
N GLU A 478 -31.35 20.95 -31.87
CA GLU A 478 -30.42 21.49 -30.87
C GLU A 478 -29.74 20.37 -30.05
N LEU A 479 -30.46 19.29 -29.71
CA LEU A 479 -29.86 18.11 -29.05
C LEU A 479 -28.87 17.38 -29.96
N LEU A 480 -29.20 17.19 -31.25
CA LEU A 480 -28.30 16.59 -32.24
C LEU A 480 -27.02 17.40 -32.38
N LYS A 481 -27.13 18.73 -32.51
CA LYS A 481 -25.98 19.64 -32.59
C LYS A 481 -25.06 19.52 -31.37
N ARG A 482 -25.62 19.37 -30.16
CA ARG A 482 -24.83 19.16 -28.93
C ARG A 482 -24.14 17.80 -28.91
N TYR A 483 -24.84 16.75 -29.34
CA TYR A 483 -24.29 15.41 -29.43
C TYR A 483 -23.13 15.36 -30.44
N GLU A 484 -23.33 15.87 -31.65
CA GLU A 484 -22.31 15.95 -32.70
C GLU A 484 -21.10 16.76 -32.24
N GLY A 485 -21.32 17.93 -31.62
CA GLY A 485 -20.22 18.73 -31.06
C GLY A 485 -19.44 18.00 -29.96
N ALA A 486 -20.08 17.16 -29.15
CA ALA A 486 -19.40 16.35 -28.14
C ALA A 486 -18.59 15.20 -28.76
N VAL A 487 -19.12 14.56 -29.81
CA VAL A 487 -18.41 13.52 -30.58
C VAL A 487 -17.19 14.12 -31.29
N GLU A 488 -17.31 15.32 -31.87
CA GLU A 488 -16.19 16.02 -32.50
C GLU A 488 -15.08 16.34 -31.49
N ARG A 489 -15.44 16.85 -30.30
CA ARG A 489 -14.45 17.09 -29.22
C ARG A 489 -13.76 15.81 -28.78
N ARG A 490 -14.52 14.71 -28.60
CA ARG A 490 -13.95 13.39 -28.33
C ARG A 490 -12.96 12.96 -29.41
N SER A 491 -13.31 13.12 -30.69
CA SER A 491 -12.42 12.77 -31.81
C SER A 491 -11.12 13.59 -31.79
N LYS A 492 -11.20 14.90 -31.57
CA LYS A 492 -10.02 15.78 -31.46
C LYS A 492 -9.07 15.33 -30.36
N ILE A 493 -9.60 14.93 -29.20
CA ILE A 493 -8.77 14.40 -28.10
C ILE A 493 -8.08 13.10 -28.51
N LEU A 494 -8.79 12.19 -29.19
CA LEU A 494 -8.19 10.94 -29.68
C LEU A 494 -7.05 11.21 -30.68
N ASP A 495 -7.20 12.20 -31.55
CA ASP A 495 -6.15 12.60 -32.50
C ASP A 495 -4.94 13.24 -31.81
N ILE A 496 -5.17 14.05 -30.75
CA ILE A 496 -4.09 14.53 -29.89
C ILE A 496 -3.35 13.35 -29.26
N ILE A 497 -4.07 12.38 -28.68
CA ILE A 497 -3.45 11.19 -28.07
C ILE A 497 -2.61 10.39 -29.08
N ARG A 498 -3.06 10.29 -30.34
CA ARG A 498 -2.30 9.62 -31.41
C ARG A 498 -1.03 10.37 -31.80
N SER A 499 -1.02 11.71 -31.68
CA SER A 499 0.14 12.54 -32.01
C SER A 499 1.15 12.72 -30.87
N LEU A 500 0.78 12.41 -29.62
CA LEU A 500 1.71 12.43 -28.49
C LEU A 500 2.87 11.45 -28.72
N ASP A 501 4.11 11.89 -28.51
CA ASP A 501 5.26 10.98 -28.41
C ASP A 501 5.18 10.27 -27.04
N LEU A 502 5.05 8.95 -27.02
CA LEU A 502 4.87 8.15 -25.80
C LEU A 502 5.74 6.90 -25.90
N PRO A 503 6.30 6.41 -24.78
CA PRO A 503 7.28 5.35 -24.81
C PRO A 503 6.65 3.99 -25.11
N ASN A 504 7.46 3.08 -25.64
CA ASN A 504 7.10 1.69 -25.89
C ASN A 504 6.97 0.89 -24.59
N ASN A 505 6.39 -0.30 -24.67
CA ASN A 505 6.32 -1.24 -23.54
C ASN A 505 7.75 -1.55 -23.05
N PRO A 506 8.09 -1.26 -21.77
CA PRO A 506 9.43 -1.40 -21.25
C PRO A 506 9.93 -2.84 -21.24
N LEU A 507 9.05 -3.83 -21.10
CA LEU A 507 9.47 -5.23 -21.07
C LEU A 507 9.91 -5.70 -22.46
N ASP A 508 9.13 -5.37 -23.50
CA ASP A 508 9.45 -5.77 -24.87
C ASP A 508 10.69 -4.99 -25.37
N ASP A 509 10.80 -3.70 -25.02
CA ASP A 509 11.96 -2.86 -25.33
C ASP A 509 13.26 -3.36 -24.68
N ILE A 510 13.21 -3.77 -23.39
CA ILE A 510 14.37 -4.39 -22.72
C ILE A 510 14.77 -5.70 -23.41
N ILE A 511 13.80 -6.56 -23.75
CA ILE A 511 14.08 -7.85 -24.41
C ILE A 511 14.76 -7.61 -25.76
N ASP A 512 14.23 -6.69 -26.58
CA ASP A 512 14.77 -6.35 -27.89
C ASP A 512 16.21 -5.81 -27.79
N GLN A 513 16.43 -4.80 -26.95
CA GLN A 513 17.74 -4.15 -26.78
C GLN A 513 18.82 -5.06 -26.14
N LEU A 514 18.41 -6.13 -25.45
CA LEU A 514 19.29 -7.17 -24.91
C LEU A 514 19.49 -8.36 -25.87
N GLY A 515 18.98 -8.25 -27.10
CA GLY A 515 19.23 -9.18 -28.19
C GLY A 515 18.16 -10.25 -28.38
N GLY A 516 16.93 -9.96 -27.95
CA GLY A 516 15.72 -10.70 -28.27
C GLY A 516 15.40 -11.88 -27.35
N PRO A 517 14.26 -12.56 -27.60
CA PRO A 517 13.76 -13.69 -26.79
C PRO A 517 14.74 -14.86 -26.69
N GLU A 518 15.62 -15.04 -27.67
CA GLU A 518 16.62 -16.12 -27.66
C GLU A 518 17.73 -15.91 -26.61
N LYS A 519 18.04 -14.66 -26.26
CA LYS A 519 19.09 -14.33 -25.29
C LYS A 519 18.55 -14.04 -23.89
N VAL A 520 17.28 -13.68 -23.79
CA VAL A 520 16.62 -13.25 -22.55
C VAL A 520 15.62 -14.30 -22.09
N ALA A 521 15.80 -14.81 -20.87
CA ALA A 521 14.89 -15.75 -20.25
C ALA A 521 13.70 -15.01 -19.63
N GLU A 522 12.55 -15.05 -20.28
CA GLU A 522 11.35 -14.40 -19.77
C GLU A 522 10.59 -15.34 -18.82
N ILE A 523 10.43 -14.95 -17.55
CA ILE A 523 9.72 -15.70 -16.51
C ILE A 523 8.63 -14.80 -15.93
N THR A 524 7.59 -14.58 -16.74
CA THR A 524 6.48 -13.68 -16.41
C THR A 524 5.13 -14.39 -16.50
N GLY A 525 4.07 -13.71 -16.11
CA GLY A 525 2.70 -14.21 -16.21
C GLY A 525 2.08 -14.11 -17.61
N ARG A 526 2.78 -13.52 -18.59
CA ARG A 526 2.19 -13.27 -19.92
C ARG A 526 2.13 -14.53 -20.79
N LYS A 527 1.21 -14.58 -21.74
CA LYS A 527 0.99 -15.71 -22.67
C LYS A 527 1.62 -15.48 -24.04
N GLY A 528 1.65 -14.23 -24.50
CA GLY A 528 2.30 -13.85 -25.77
C GLY A 528 3.22 -12.64 -25.63
N MET A 529 4.02 -12.41 -26.66
CA MET A 529 5.02 -11.35 -26.73
C MET A 529 5.07 -10.74 -28.14
N LEU A 530 5.54 -9.50 -28.25
CA LEU A 530 5.90 -8.89 -29.52
C LEU A 530 7.38 -9.09 -29.79
N VAL A 531 7.73 -9.57 -30.98
CA VAL A 531 9.12 -9.82 -31.38
C VAL A 531 9.42 -9.02 -32.64
N ARG A 532 10.54 -8.28 -32.64
CA ARG A 532 10.99 -7.54 -33.81
C ARG A 532 11.31 -8.50 -34.96
N ALA A 533 10.80 -8.21 -36.14
CA ALA A 533 11.02 -9.07 -37.31
C ALA A 533 12.49 -9.07 -37.74
N SER A 534 12.94 -10.15 -38.37
CA SER A 534 14.34 -10.38 -38.79
C SER A 534 14.91 -9.29 -39.72
N GLY A 535 14.04 -8.55 -40.41
CA GLY A 535 14.40 -7.43 -41.29
C GLY A 535 14.47 -6.06 -40.58
N GLY A 536 14.29 -6.01 -39.26
CA GLY A 536 14.34 -4.79 -38.44
C GLY A 536 13.13 -3.85 -38.56
N LYS A 537 12.23 -4.09 -39.52
CA LYS A 537 10.98 -3.34 -39.72
C LYS A 537 9.80 -4.13 -39.14
N GLY A 538 9.01 -3.48 -38.29
CA GLY A 538 7.83 -4.08 -37.67
C GLY A 538 8.11 -5.04 -36.50
N VAL A 539 7.05 -5.38 -35.78
CA VAL A 539 6.98 -6.42 -34.75
C VAL A 539 5.84 -7.38 -35.05
N THR A 540 6.02 -8.64 -34.68
CA THR A 540 5.01 -9.68 -34.84
C THR A 540 4.65 -10.26 -33.48
N TYR A 541 3.35 -10.42 -33.22
CA TYR A 541 2.86 -11.09 -32.03
C TYR A 541 3.04 -12.60 -32.13
N GLN A 542 3.65 -13.19 -31.10
CA GLN A 542 3.91 -14.63 -31.02
C GLN A 542 3.55 -15.15 -29.62
N ALA A 543 3.07 -16.39 -29.56
CA ALA A 543 2.87 -17.07 -28.29
C ALA A 543 4.23 -17.37 -27.64
N ARG A 544 4.31 -17.31 -26.30
CA ARG A 544 5.55 -17.58 -25.57
C ARG A 544 5.97 -19.04 -25.59
N ASN A 545 5.02 -19.95 -25.81
CA ASN A 545 5.29 -21.37 -25.83
C ASN A 545 5.83 -21.80 -27.19
N THR A 546 6.80 -22.72 -27.19
CA THR A 546 7.22 -23.41 -28.41
C THR A 546 6.28 -24.59 -28.68
N LYS A 547 6.37 -25.20 -29.87
CA LYS A 547 5.55 -26.38 -30.22
C LYS A 547 5.76 -27.55 -29.26
N ASP A 548 6.91 -27.63 -28.61
CA ASP A 548 7.31 -28.76 -27.75
C ASP A 548 7.10 -28.51 -26.25
N VAL A 549 6.73 -27.29 -25.84
CA VAL A 549 6.55 -26.91 -24.43
C VAL A 549 5.14 -26.39 -24.22
N SER A 550 4.39 -26.96 -23.27
CA SER A 550 3.07 -26.45 -22.91
C SER A 550 3.16 -25.10 -22.21
N MET A 551 2.11 -24.28 -22.30
CA MET A 551 2.10 -22.95 -21.68
C MET A 551 2.33 -22.98 -20.16
N GLU A 552 1.89 -24.05 -19.48
CA GLU A 552 2.14 -24.25 -18.04
C GLU A 552 3.64 -24.46 -17.71
N MET A 553 4.41 -24.99 -18.65
CA MET A 553 5.81 -25.37 -18.47
C MET A 553 6.80 -24.31 -18.98
N VAL A 554 6.36 -23.26 -19.68
CA VAL A 554 7.24 -22.25 -20.29
C VAL A 554 8.14 -21.57 -19.27
N ASN A 555 7.58 -21.13 -18.13
CA ASN A 555 8.37 -20.46 -17.08
C ASN A 555 9.44 -21.39 -16.47
N ILE A 556 9.14 -22.68 -16.36
CA ILE A 556 10.09 -23.70 -15.88
C ILE A 556 11.19 -23.94 -16.92
N HIS A 557 10.81 -24.00 -18.19
CA HIS A 557 11.76 -24.15 -19.30
C HIS A 557 12.72 -22.95 -19.40
N GLU A 558 12.19 -21.73 -19.38
CA GLU A 558 12.99 -20.49 -19.41
C GLU A 558 13.94 -20.37 -18.21
N LYS A 559 13.46 -20.72 -17.01
CA LYS A 559 14.31 -20.85 -15.81
C LYS A 559 15.45 -21.84 -16.06
N GLN A 560 15.17 -23.01 -16.65
CA GLN A 560 16.19 -24.02 -16.90
C GLN A 560 17.25 -23.50 -17.89
N LEU A 561 16.85 -22.85 -18.98
CA LEU A 561 17.77 -22.23 -19.94
C LEU A 561 18.70 -21.21 -19.27
N PHE A 562 18.19 -20.42 -18.32
CA PHE A 562 19.00 -19.49 -17.53
C PHE A 562 19.98 -20.21 -16.57
N MET A 563 19.50 -21.23 -15.86
CA MET A 563 20.30 -22.00 -14.89
C MET A 563 21.35 -22.90 -15.55
N ASP A 564 21.13 -23.29 -16.80
CA ASP A 564 22.10 -24.01 -17.64
C ASP A 564 23.11 -23.07 -18.32
N GLY A 565 22.89 -21.75 -18.24
CA GLY A 565 23.77 -20.74 -18.83
C GLY A 565 23.58 -20.54 -20.34
N LYS A 566 22.52 -21.10 -20.93
CA LYS A 566 22.14 -20.88 -22.33
C LYS A 566 21.64 -19.45 -22.55
N LYS A 567 20.92 -18.91 -21.56
CA LYS A 567 20.52 -17.49 -21.48
C LYS A 567 21.19 -16.86 -20.26
N LEU A 568 21.76 -15.66 -20.41
CA LEU A 568 22.51 -14.99 -19.35
C LEU A 568 21.75 -13.85 -18.65
N VAL A 569 20.62 -13.46 -19.23
CA VAL A 569 19.68 -12.48 -18.69
C VAL A 569 18.37 -13.19 -18.39
N ALA A 570 17.78 -12.96 -17.23
CA ALA A 570 16.42 -13.36 -16.92
C ALA A 570 15.58 -12.14 -16.54
N ILE A 571 14.32 -12.12 -16.96
CA ILE A 571 13.35 -11.11 -16.54
C ILE A 571 12.21 -11.79 -15.77
N ILE A 572 11.93 -11.29 -14.57
CA ILE A 572 10.94 -11.85 -13.66
C ILE A 572 9.83 -10.84 -13.36
N SER A 573 8.59 -11.32 -13.30
CA SER A 573 7.45 -10.56 -12.77
C SER A 573 6.87 -11.18 -11.49
N GLU A 574 6.12 -10.40 -10.69
CA GLU A 574 5.47 -10.91 -9.46
C GLU A 574 4.59 -12.15 -9.75
N ALA A 575 3.83 -12.11 -10.86
CA ALA A 575 2.93 -13.19 -11.25
C ALA A 575 3.67 -14.46 -11.74
N GLY A 576 4.78 -14.30 -12.47
CA GLY A 576 5.51 -15.44 -13.07
C GLY A 576 6.60 -16.05 -12.19
N SER A 577 7.07 -15.32 -11.18
CA SER A 577 8.25 -15.71 -10.37
C SER A 577 7.92 -16.38 -9.03
N ALA A 578 6.64 -16.64 -8.75
CA ALA A 578 6.24 -17.39 -7.58
C ALA A 578 6.95 -18.75 -7.56
N GLY A 579 7.62 -19.07 -6.45
CA GLY A 579 8.45 -20.29 -6.31
C GLY A 579 9.83 -20.27 -6.97
N VAL A 580 10.01 -19.49 -8.03
CA VAL A 580 11.23 -19.52 -8.87
C VAL A 580 12.49 -19.19 -8.06
N SER A 581 13.57 -19.91 -8.37
CA SER A 581 14.92 -19.72 -7.82
C SER A 581 15.91 -19.56 -8.96
N LEU A 582 16.61 -18.42 -8.99
CA LEU A 582 17.60 -17.99 -9.98
C LEU A 582 18.97 -17.73 -9.35
N GLN A 583 19.17 -18.17 -8.10
CA GLN A 583 20.44 -18.06 -7.39
C GLN A 583 21.59 -18.73 -8.17
N ALA A 584 22.82 -18.35 -7.88
CA ALA A 584 24.01 -19.06 -8.37
C ALA A 584 24.19 -20.39 -7.60
N ASP A 585 23.29 -21.35 -7.78
CA ASP A 585 23.29 -22.62 -7.03
C ASP A 585 24.55 -23.43 -7.36
N ARG A 586 25.24 -23.96 -6.35
CA ARG A 586 26.43 -24.83 -6.53
C ARG A 586 26.13 -26.12 -7.28
N ARG A 587 24.86 -26.52 -7.36
CA ARG A 587 24.41 -27.71 -8.13
C ARG A 587 24.11 -27.38 -9.59
N ALA A 588 23.98 -26.12 -9.96
CA ALA A 588 23.68 -25.70 -11.32
C ALA A 588 24.95 -25.48 -12.14
N LEU A 589 24.84 -25.58 -13.46
CA LEU A 589 25.93 -25.31 -14.40
C LEU A 589 26.30 -23.81 -14.39
N ASN A 590 25.31 -22.92 -14.40
CA ASN A 590 25.54 -21.48 -14.34
C ASN A 590 25.72 -20.98 -12.91
N GLN A 591 26.98 -20.81 -12.49
CA GLN A 591 27.36 -20.32 -11.16
C GLN A 591 27.84 -18.85 -11.14
N ARG A 592 27.69 -18.12 -12.25
CA ARG A 592 28.12 -16.72 -12.37
C ARG A 592 27.44 -15.82 -11.33
N ARG A 593 28.14 -14.79 -10.83
CA ARG A 593 27.55 -13.83 -9.88
C ARG A 593 26.30 -13.20 -10.46
N ARG A 594 25.23 -13.07 -9.65
CA ARG A 594 23.95 -12.50 -10.08
C ARG A 594 23.94 -10.99 -9.82
N VAL A 595 23.63 -10.21 -10.84
CA VAL A 595 23.30 -8.78 -10.73
C VAL A 595 21.79 -8.66 -10.87
N HIS A 596 21.12 -8.32 -9.76
CA HIS A 596 19.67 -8.18 -9.69
C HIS A 596 19.31 -6.70 -9.84
N LEU A 597 18.73 -6.34 -10.98
CA LEU A 597 18.24 -5.00 -11.29
C LEU A 597 16.77 -4.90 -10.96
N THR A 598 16.38 -3.96 -10.09
CA THR A 598 14.96 -3.72 -9.79
C THR A 598 14.46 -2.52 -10.58
N LEU A 599 13.75 -2.80 -11.68
CA LEU A 599 13.15 -1.79 -12.55
C LEU A 599 11.90 -1.17 -11.92
N GLU A 600 11.05 -2.00 -11.31
CA GLU A 600 9.83 -1.56 -10.63
C GLU A 600 9.81 -2.10 -9.21
N LEU A 601 9.97 -1.20 -8.23
CA LEU A 601 9.94 -1.59 -6.84
C LEU A 601 8.50 -1.80 -6.35
N PRO A 602 8.22 -2.93 -5.70
CA PRO A 602 6.94 -3.13 -5.07
C PRO A 602 6.73 -2.19 -3.88
N TRP A 603 5.45 -1.88 -3.64
CA TRP A 603 5.00 -0.89 -2.65
C TRP A 603 5.30 -1.27 -1.21
N SER A 604 5.37 -2.58 -0.97
CA SER A 604 5.72 -3.14 0.32
C SER A 604 7.15 -3.68 0.27
N ALA A 605 7.95 -3.30 1.26
CA ALA A 605 9.29 -3.88 1.44
C ALA A 605 9.27 -5.41 1.54
N ASP A 606 8.21 -5.98 2.13
CA ASP A 606 7.94 -7.42 2.20
C ASP A 606 8.00 -8.10 0.81
N ARG A 607 7.29 -7.54 -0.18
CA ARG A 607 7.34 -8.03 -1.57
C ARG A 607 8.71 -7.83 -2.22
N ALA A 608 9.41 -6.75 -1.90
CA ALA A 608 10.75 -6.51 -2.42
C ALA A 608 11.74 -7.58 -1.92
N ILE A 609 11.68 -7.95 -0.63
CA ILE A 609 12.48 -9.03 -0.04
C ILE A 609 12.16 -10.37 -0.70
N GLN A 610 10.88 -10.65 -0.94
CA GLN A 610 10.46 -11.86 -1.65
C GLN A 610 11.04 -11.92 -3.08
N GLN A 611 11.19 -10.77 -3.74
CA GLN A 611 11.83 -10.66 -5.05
C GLN A 611 13.35 -10.86 -4.95
N PHE A 612 14.01 -10.30 -3.94
CA PHE A 612 15.45 -10.52 -3.72
C PHE A 612 15.77 -11.98 -3.36
N GLY A 613 14.88 -12.66 -2.64
CA GLY A 613 14.97 -14.10 -2.35
C GLY A 613 14.89 -15.00 -3.60
N ARG A 614 14.60 -14.44 -4.78
CA ARG A 614 14.70 -15.18 -6.05
C ARG A 614 16.15 -15.40 -6.47
N THR A 615 17.07 -14.51 -6.08
CA THR A 615 18.50 -14.59 -6.42
C THR A 615 19.40 -14.87 -5.22
N HIS A 616 18.87 -14.80 -3.99
CA HIS A 616 19.63 -15.04 -2.76
C HIS A 616 19.01 -16.16 -1.91
N ARG A 617 19.63 -17.34 -1.91
CA ARG A 617 19.28 -18.42 -0.96
C ARG A 617 20.48 -19.29 -0.60
N SER A 618 20.23 -20.29 0.25
CA SER A 618 21.24 -21.24 0.72
C SER A 618 21.87 -22.00 -0.44
N ASN A 619 23.12 -22.43 -0.27
CA ASN A 619 23.88 -23.19 -1.27
C ASN A 619 24.25 -22.40 -2.55
N GLN A 620 24.31 -21.07 -2.48
CA GLN A 620 24.83 -20.24 -3.57
C GLN A 620 26.37 -20.24 -3.59
N ALA A 621 26.96 -20.25 -4.79
CA ALA A 621 28.39 -20.13 -5.04
C ALA A 621 28.89 -18.70 -4.76
N SER A 622 28.07 -17.70 -5.10
CA SER A 622 28.34 -16.28 -4.89
C SER A 622 27.08 -15.55 -4.43
N ALA A 623 27.26 -14.50 -3.62
CA ALA A 623 26.18 -13.61 -3.22
C ALA A 623 25.88 -12.57 -4.31
N PRO A 624 24.60 -12.17 -4.49
CA PRO A 624 24.20 -11.26 -5.56
C PRO A 624 24.58 -9.80 -5.29
N GLU A 625 24.67 -9.02 -6.36
CA GLU A 625 24.67 -7.55 -6.35
C GLU A 625 23.24 -7.09 -6.63
N TYR A 626 22.70 -6.21 -5.79
CA TYR A 626 21.39 -5.59 -5.96
C TYR A 626 21.55 -4.14 -6.38
N LYS A 627 21.01 -3.78 -7.54
CA LYS A 627 20.93 -2.39 -8.01
C LYS A 627 19.47 -1.98 -8.06
N LEU A 628 19.10 -1.02 -7.22
CA LEU A 628 17.74 -0.47 -7.12
C LEU A 628 17.67 0.82 -7.93
N LEU A 629 16.89 0.84 -9.02
CA LEU A 629 16.86 1.98 -9.95
C LEU A 629 15.69 2.91 -9.67
N PHE A 630 15.97 4.21 -9.60
CA PHE A 630 14.99 5.26 -9.31
C PHE A 630 15.12 6.43 -10.24
N THR A 631 14.00 6.99 -10.66
CA THR A 631 14.03 8.32 -11.27
C THR A 631 14.27 9.41 -10.23
N ASN A 632 14.75 10.56 -10.68
CA ASN A 632 14.87 11.77 -9.85
C ASN A 632 13.50 12.46 -9.59
N LEU A 633 12.38 11.77 -9.81
CA LEU A 633 11.04 12.26 -9.53
C LEU A 633 10.69 12.01 -8.06
N GLY A 634 10.23 13.04 -7.35
CA GLY A 634 9.88 12.99 -5.93
C GLY A 634 8.85 11.90 -5.61
N GLY A 635 7.93 11.64 -6.57
CA GLY A 635 6.96 10.55 -6.46
C GLY A 635 7.60 9.15 -6.39
N GLU A 636 8.72 8.89 -7.06
CA GLU A 636 9.46 7.62 -6.97
C GLU A 636 10.49 7.61 -5.81
N ARG A 637 11.11 8.75 -5.50
CA ARG A 637 12.18 8.89 -4.48
C ARG A 637 11.76 8.43 -3.09
N ARG A 638 10.47 8.54 -2.75
CA ARG A 638 9.89 7.97 -1.52
C ARG A 638 10.05 6.45 -1.43
N PHE A 639 9.68 5.72 -2.47
CA PHE A 639 9.67 4.25 -2.46
C PHE A 639 11.09 3.70 -2.35
N ALA A 640 12.04 4.43 -2.93
CA ALA A 640 13.46 4.16 -2.88
C ALA A 640 14.01 4.10 -1.46
N SER A 641 13.86 5.21 -0.76
CA SER A 641 14.45 5.39 0.56
C SER A 641 13.79 4.45 1.57
N VAL A 642 12.48 4.19 1.47
CA VAL A 642 11.77 3.26 2.36
C VAL A 642 12.24 1.82 2.18
N VAL A 643 12.37 1.34 0.94
CA VAL A 643 12.80 -0.04 0.68
C VAL A 643 14.28 -0.22 1.00
N ALA A 644 15.16 0.69 0.56
CA ALA A 644 16.59 0.63 0.87
C ALA A 644 16.85 0.60 2.39
N LYS A 645 16.17 1.47 3.14
CA LYS A 645 16.24 1.51 4.62
C LYS A 645 15.69 0.24 5.27
N ARG A 646 14.62 -0.35 4.73
CA ARG A 646 14.09 -1.61 5.27
C ARG A 646 15.03 -2.78 5.00
N LEU A 647 15.72 -2.80 3.86
CA LEU A 647 16.74 -3.80 3.54
C LEU A 647 17.96 -3.68 4.45
N GLU A 648 18.44 -2.46 4.71
CA GLU A 648 19.46 -2.18 5.72
C GLU A 648 19.01 -2.66 7.12
N SER A 649 17.77 -2.35 7.50
CA SER A 649 17.18 -2.79 8.77
C SER A 649 17.09 -4.32 8.88
N LEU A 650 16.88 -5.04 7.78
CA LEU A 650 16.88 -6.51 7.76
C LEU A 650 18.29 -7.08 7.87
N GLY A 651 19.31 -6.42 7.32
CA GLY A 651 20.72 -6.71 7.62
C GLY A 651 21.04 -6.54 9.11
N ALA A 652 20.50 -5.47 9.72
CA ALA A 652 20.65 -5.16 11.15
C ALA A 652 19.73 -5.97 12.11
N LEU A 653 18.69 -6.62 11.59
CA LEU A 653 17.84 -7.58 12.32
C LEU A 653 18.43 -9.00 12.29
N THR A 654 19.38 -9.26 11.40
CA THR A 654 19.91 -10.60 11.14
C THR A 654 21.34 -10.82 11.59
N GLN A 655 22.06 -9.75 11.99
CA GLN A 655 23.30 -9.85 12.74
C GLN A 655 23.21 -9.08 14.06
N GLY A 656 23.78 -9.67 15.11
CA GLY A 656 23.95 -9.04 16.41
C GLY A 656 24.96 -7.88 16.40
N ASP A 657 25.15 -7.13 15.32
CA ASP A 657 25.92 -5.89 15.36
C ASP A 657 25.14 -4.78 14.64
N ARG A 658 24.59 -3.85 15.41
CA ARG A 658 23.70 -2.75 14.96
C ARG A 658 24.43 -1.39 14.95
N ARG A 659 25.73 -1.34 14.70
CA ARG A 659 26.52 -0.10 14.76
C ARG A 659 26.34 0.88 13.58
N ALA A 660 25.17 0.93 12.95
CA ALA A 660 24.87 1.93 11.92
C ALA A 660 23.52 2.63 12.17
N GLY A 661 23.59 3.84 12.74
CA GLY A 661 22.67 4.96 12.44
C GLY A 661 21.25 4.98 13.07
N PRO A 662 20.67 6.18 13.29
CA PRO A 662 19.42 6.37 14.03
C PRO A 662 18.15 5.84 13.33
N SER A 663 17.18 5.43 14.16
CA SER A 663 15.89 4.78 13.87
C SER A 663 15.19 5.18 12.54
N LEU A 664 15.14 4.21 11.62
CA LEU A 664 14.56 4.27 10.28
C LEU A 664 13.01 4.28 10.24
N SER A 665 12.34 4.25 11.40
CA SER A 665 10.91 4.56 11.50
C SER A 665 10.58 6.00 11.07
N ALA A 666 11.57 6.88 11.06
CA ALA A 666 11.48 8.30 10.67
C ALA A 666 11.02 8.56 9.21
N TYR A 667 11.12 7.56 8.32
CA TYR A 667 10.83 7.72 6.89
C TYR A 667 9.57 6.97 6.43
N ASN A 668 8.78 6.43 7.37
CA ASN A 668 7.42 6.02 7.06
C ASN A 668 6.57 7.28 6.88
N TYR A 669 6.44 7.77 5.65
CA TYR A 669 5.61 8.95 5.37
C TYR A 669 4.12 8.70 5.60
N ASP A 670 3.65 7.46 5.75
CA ASP A 670 2.26 7.19 6.17
C ASP A 670 2.12 7.07 7.71
N SER A 671 3.16 7.49 8.44
CA SER A 671 3.10 7.64 9.89
C SER A 671 2.20 8.81 10.30
N SER A 672 1.83 8.86 11.58
CA SER A 672 1.15 10.03 12.17
C SER A 672 1.90 11.34 11.90
N PHE A 673 3.24 11.31 11.89
CA PHE A 673 4.06 12.47 11.55
C PHE A 673 3.93 12.85 10.08
N GLY A 674 3.90 11.89 9.16
CA GLY A 674 3.70 12.15 7.74
C GLY A 674 2.31 12.69 7.42
N LYS A 675 1.26 12.19 8.07
CA LYS A 675 -0.10 12.73 7.98
C LYS A 675 -0.17 14.17 8.49
N ARG A 676 0.50 14.47 9.60
CA ARG A 676 0.61 15.84 10.13
C ARG A 676 1.43 16.76 9.23
N ALA A 677 2.53 16.28 8.66
CA ALA A 677 3.35 17.03 7.71
C ALA A 677 2.57 17.40 6.45
N LEU A 678 1.77 16.45 5.92
CA LEU A 678 0.91 16.69 4.76
C LEU A 678 -0.15 17.76 5.06
N MET A 679 -0.81 17.66 6.22
CA MET A 679 -1.77 18.67 6.66
C MET A 679 -1.11 20.07 6.74
N MET A 680 0.09 20.18 7.31
CA MET A 680 0.82 21.46 7.39
C MET A 680 1.21 22.01 6.02
N LEU A 681 1.64 21.14 5.10
CA LEU A 681 1.89 21.52 3.70
C LEU A 681 0.64 22.08 3.04
N TYR A 682 -0.48 21.36 3.13
CA TYR A 682 -1.74 21.78 2.52
C TYR A 682 -2.27 23.09 3.10
N ARG A 683 -2.27 23.26 4.42
CA ARG A 683 -2.71 24.52 5.04
C ARG A 683 -1.80 25.69 4.68
N GLY A 684 -0.49 25.45 4.58
CA GLY A 684 0.48 26.43 4.11
C GLY A 684 0.25 26.86 2.66
N ILE A 685 0.08 25.90 1.76
CA ILE A 685 -0.22 26.19 0.33
C ILE A 685 -1.59 26.85 0.19
N MET A 686 -2.59 26.48 1.00
CA MET A 686 -3.91 27.11 0.99
C MET A 686 -3.93 28.51 1.61
N GLU A 687 -2.80 29.00 2.14
CA GLU A 687 -2.69 30.27 2.88
C GLU A 687 -3.62 30.33 4.10
N GLN A 688 -3.94 29.18 4.71
CA GLN A 688 -4.72 29.09 5.96
C GLN A 688 -3.84 29.25 7.20
N ASP A 689 -2.63 28.69 7.13
CA ASP A 689 -1.59 28.78 8.15
C ASP A 689 -0.27 29.25 7.48
N PRO A 690 0.65 29.90 8.20
CA PRO A 690 1.96 30.21 7.65
C PRO A 690 2.75 28.92 7.36
N LEU A 691 3.54 28.92 6.28
CA LEU A 691 4.42 27.81 5.97
C LEU A 691 5.45 27.63 7.11
N PRO A 692 5.61 26.41 7.64
CA PRO A 692 6.51 26.16 8.77
C PRO A 692 7.99 26.29 8.39
N LEU A 693 8.30 26.25 7.10
CA LEU A 693 9.65 26.29 6.52
C LEU A 693 9.62 27.08 5.20
N VAL A 694 10.77 27.64 4.83
CA VAL A 694 10.94 28.29 3.52
C VAL A 694 10.91 27.22 2.42
N PRO A 695 10.11 27.40 1.35
CA PRO A 695 10.07 26.44 0.25
C PRO A 695 11.44 26.24 -0.44
N PRO A 696 11.72 25.04 -0.96
CA PRO A 696 12.95 24.77 -1.72
C PRO A 696 13.13 25.71 -2.91
N GLY A 697 14.31 26.31 -3.02
CA GLY A 697 14.63 27.29 -4.07
C GLY A 697 14.12 28.71 -3.81
N CYS A 698 13.49 28.97 -2.66
CA CYS A 698 13.12 30.31 -2.21
C CYS A 698 14.09 30.80 -1.11
N SER A 699 14.17 32.13 -0.92
CA SER A 699 14.86 32.74 0.22
C SER A 699 13.86 33.46 1.10
N ALA A 700 14.09 33.47 2.42
CA ALA A 700 13.31 34.25 3.38
C ALA A 700 13.31 35.76 3.05
N ASP A 701 14.38 36.23 2.40
CA ASP A 701 14.56 37.64 2.03
C ASP A 701 13.80 38.05 0.76
N LYS A 702 13.12 37.10 0.09
CA LYS A 702 12.40 37.32 -1.17
C LYS A 702 10.95 36.83 -1.06
N PRO A 703 10.03 37.63 -0.51
CA PRO A 703 8.63 37.22 -0.30
C PRO A 703 7.92 36.87 -1.62
N ASP A 704 8.25 37.56 -2.72
CA ASP A 704 7.66 37.30 -4.05
C ASP A 704 7.93 35.88 -4.55
N ALA A 705 9.12 35.34 -4.26
CA ALA A 705 9.48 33.97 -4.67
C ALA A 705 8.68 32.91 -3.89
N ILE A 706 8.35 33.19 -2.62
CA ILE A 706 7.50 32.32 -1.80
C ILE A 706 6.06 32.39 -2.31
N GLN A 707 5.57 33.58 -2.67
CA GLN A 707 4.23 33.74 -3.22
C GLN A 707 4.07 33.06 -4.57
N ASP A 708 5.06 33.15 -5.46
CA ASP A 708 5.09 32.43 -6.74
C ASP A 708 5.06 30.90 -6.52
N PHE A 709 5.82 30.39 -5.55
CA PHE A 709 5.78 28.98 -5.18
C PHE A 709 4.38 28.55 -4.69
N ILE A 710 3.74 29.35 -3.82
CA ILE A 710 2.39 29.07 -3.32
C ILE A 710 1.39 29.07 -4.48
N LEU A 711 1.47 30.04 -5.39
CA LEU A 711 0.58 30.13 -6.54
C LEU A 711 0.72 28.91 -7.47
N LYS A 712 1.96 28.53 -7.81
CA LYS A 712 2.25 27.34 -8.61
C LYS A 712 1.83 26.05 -7.90
N GLY A 713 2.04 25.98 -6.58
CA GLY A 713 1.61 24.87 -5.74
C GLY A 713 0.10 24.71 -5.73
N LYS A 714 -0.66 25.80 -5.56
CA LYS A 714 -2.13 25.81 -5.66
C LYS A 714 -2.60 25.32 -7.03
N ALA A 715 -2.06 25.88 -8.11
CA ALA A 715 -2.41 25.48 -9.47
C ALA A 715 -2.13 23.99 -9.73
N ALA A 716 -0.99 23.48 -9.25
CA ALA A 716 -0.64 22.07 -9.33
C ALA A 716 -1.62 21.18 -8.55
N LEU A 717 -1.97 21.53 -7.31
CA LEU A 717 -2.93 20.74 -6.52
C LEU A 717 -4.35 20.77 -7.10
N VAL A 718 -4.73 21.84 -7.80
CA VAL A 718 -5.99 21.91 -8.57
C VAL A 718 -5.93 20.99 -9.79
N SER A 719 -4.83 20.99 -10.56
CA SER A 719 -4.71 20.19 -11.78
C SER A 719 -4.83 18.69 -11.49
N VAL A 720 -4.28 18.24 -10.35
CA VAL A 720 -4.39 16.84 -9.90
C VAL A 720 -5.61 16.57 -8.99
N GLY A 721 -6.56 17.52 -8.91
CA GLY A 721 -7.83 17.34 -8.22
C GLY A 721 -7.72 17.02 -6.72
N ILE A 722 -6.65 17.48 -6.07
CA ILE A 722 -6.54 17.51 -4.60
C ILE A 722 -7.38 18.67 -4.08
N ILE A 723 -7.24 19.86 -4.68
CA ILE A 723 -8.13 20.99 -4.46
C ILE A 723 -9.34 20.85 -5.37
N ARG A 724 -10.55 20.91 -4.79
CA ARG A 724 -11.83 20.83 -5.50
C ARG A 724 -12.55 22.17 -5.45
N ASP A 725 -13.56 22.33 -6.31
CA ASP A 725 -14.46 23.50 -6.36
C ASP A 725 -13.72 24.84 -6.56
N SER A 726 -12.70 24.84 -7.42
CA SER A 726 -11.90 26.04 -7.69
C SER A 726 -12.70 27.06 -8.51
N VAL A 727 -13.15 28.15 -7.88
CA VAL A 727 -13.79 29.27 -8.58
C VAL A 727 -12.79 30.41 -8.73
N LEU A 728 -12.64 30.92 -9.97
CA LEU A 728 -11.99 32.20 -10.24
C LEU A 728 -12.92 33.30 -9.71
N GLY A 729 -12.51 34.02 -8.66
CA GLY A 729 -13.32 35.10 -8.10
C GLY A 729 -13.60 36.19 -9.14
N ASN A 730 -14.87 36.54 -9.33
CA ASN A 730 -15.27 37.72 -10.12
C ASN A 730 -15.27 38.96 -9.21
N GLY A 731 -14.34 39.89 -9.43
CA GLY A 731 -14.26 41.16 -8.70
C GLY A 731 -12.84 41.57 -8.30
N LYS A 732 -12.70 42.49 -7.33
CA LYS A 732 -11.43 43.08 -6.84
C LYS A 732 -10.39 42.07 -6.32
N ASP A 733 -10.75 40.78 -6.20
CA ASP A 733 -9.88 39.65 -5.88
C ASP A 733 -9.54 38.80 -7.13
N SER A 734 -9.33 39.45 -8.28
CA SER A 734 -8.93 38.80 -9.53
C SER A 734 -7.54 38.17 -9.37
N GLY A 735 -7.48 36.89 -9.05
CA GLY A 735 -6.24 36.11 -8.98
C GLY A 735 -6.18 35.08 -7.85
N LYS A 736 -7.07 35.13 -6.85
CA LYS A 736 -7.10 34.12 -5.79
C LYS A 736 -7.92 32.90 -6.21
N LEU A 737 -7.23 31.81 -6.55
CA LEU A 737 -7.82 30.48 -6.65
C LEU A 737 -8.39 30.08 -5.27
N SER A 738 -9.71 30.13 -5.12
CA SER A 738 -10.43 29.66 -3.94
C SER A 738 -10.94 28.25 -4.19
N GLY A 739 -10.55 27.28 -3.36
CA GLY A 739 -10.97 25.88 -3.45
C GLY A 739 -10.82 25.20 -2.09
N ARG A 740 -11.30 23.96 -1.96
CA ARG A 740 -11.24 23.21 -0.69
C ARG A 740 -10.58 21.85 -0.85
N ILE A 741 -9.88 21.43 0.19
CA ILE A 741 -9.38 20.06 0.37
C ILE A 741 -10.30 19.38 1.37
N VAL A 742 -10.77 18.18 1.06
CA VAL A 742 -11.68 17.43 1.93
C VAL A 742 -10.90 16.88 3.13
N ASP A 743 -11.49 16.85 4.33
CA ASP A 743 -10.80 16.42 5.56
C ASP A 743 -10.23 14.99 5.47
N SER A 744 -10.91 14.10 4.75
CA SER A 744 -10.41 12.74 4.48
C SER A 744 -9.13 12.74 3.64
N ASP A 745 -9.00 13.68 2.70
CA ASP A 745 -7.81 13.82 1.83
C ASP A 745 -6.65 14.54 2.55
N MET A 746 -6.94 15.31 3.62
CA MET A 746 -5.94 16.09 4.39
C MET A 746 -4.85 15.23 5.04
N HIS A 747 -5.19 13.97 5.35
CA HIS A 747 -4.30 13.00 6.01
C HIS A 747 -3.94 11.82 5.10
N ASP A 748 -4.34 11.86 3.83
CA ASP A 748 -4.11 10.76 2.88
C ASP A 748 -2.81 10.97 2.09
N VAL A 749 -1.71 10.50 2.70
CA VAL A 749 -0.37 10.58 2.10
C VAL A 749 -0.27 9.70 0.86
N GLY A 750 -0.96 8.57 0.83
CA GLY A 750 -0.99 7.69 -0.35
C GLY A 750 -1.58 8.40 -1.57
N ARG A 751 -2.72 9.08 -1.39
CA ARG A 751 -3.36 9.87 -2.44
C ARG A 751 -2.48 11.03 -2.89
N PHE A 752 -1.91 11.80 -1.95
CA PHE A 752 -1.00 12.92 -2.27
C PHE A 752 0.10 12.49 -3.25
N LEU A 753 0.79 11.41 -2.94
CA LEU A 753 1.93 10.95 -3.72
C LEU A 753 1.56 10.33 -5.06
N ASN A 754 0.45 9.58 -5.10
CA ASN A 754 -0.07 9.05 -6.36
C ASN A 754 -0.54 10.17 -7.30
N ARG A 755 -1.01 11.29 -6.74
CA ARG A 755 -1.38 12.49 -7.51
C ARG A 755 -0.16 13.28 -7.97
N LEU A 756 0.86 13.36 -7.13
CA LEU A 756 2.09 14.08 -7.44
C LEU A 756 2.81 13.54 -8.68
N LEU A 757 2.67 12.24 -8.99
CA LEU A 757 3.18 11.66 -10.24
C LEU A 757 2.58 12.31 -11.50
N GLY A 758 1.39 12.90 -11.42
CA GLY A 758 0.76 13.57 -12.56
C GLY A 758 1.23 14.99 -12.83
N LEU A 759 2.20 15.49 -12.05
CA LEU A 759 2.67 16.85 -12.18
C LEU A 759 3.95 16.91 -13.04
N PRO A 760 4.21 18.06 -13.68
CA PRO A 760 5.51 18.31 -14.30
C PRO A 760 6.66 18.11 -13.30
N PRO A 761 7.80 17.52 -13.71
CA PRO A 761 8.89 17.13 -12.81
C PRO A 761 9.41 18.25 -11.89
N GLU A 762 9.47 19.49 -12.39
CA GLU A 762 9.96 20.63 -11.61
C GLU A 762 9.08 20.93 -10.39
N ILE A 763 7.79 21.18 -10.59
CA ILE A 763 6.87 21.50 -9.48
C ILE A 763 6.61 20.28 -8.60
N GLN A 764 6.59 19.08 -9.19
CA GLN A 764 6.53 17.82 -8.46
C GLN A 764 7.65 17.73 -7.41
N ASN A 765 8.89 17.93 -7.83
CA ASN A 765 10.05 17.78 -6.96
C ASN A 765 10.06 18.82 -5.86
N ARG A 766 9.77 20.09 -6.17
CA ARG A 766 9.75 21.15 -5.14
C ARG A 766 8.65 20.92 -4.09
N LEU A 767 7.45 20.49 -4.48
CA LEU A 767 6.37 20.15 -3.54
C LEU A 767 6.73 18.96 -2.65
N PHE A 768 7.37 17.94 -3.24
CA PHE A 768 7.83 16.78 -2.47
C PHE A 768 8.93 17.14 -1.48
N GLU A 769 9.91 17.93 -1.88
CA GLU A 769 11.01 18.38 -1.01
C GLU A 769 10.52 19.21 0.17
N LEU A 770 9.53 20.09 -0.04
CA LEU A 770 8.89 20.82 1.05
C LEU A 770 8.19 19.87 2.03
N PHE A 771 7.43 18.89 1.52
CA PHE A 771 6.79 17.86 2.35
C PHE A 771 7.81 17.09 3.21
N VAL A 772 8.92 16.64 2.60
CA VAL A 772 9.99 15.91 3.31
C VAL A 772 10.61 16.79 4.40
N SER A 773 10.90 18.05 4.09
CA SER A 773 11.49 18.99 5.05
C SER A 773 10.59 19.23 6.26
N ILE A 774 9.26 19.34 6.05
CA ILE A 774 8.28 19.46 7.15
C ILE A 774 8.24 18.18 7.99
N LEU A 775 8.27 17.01 7.36
CA LEU A 775 8.32 15.73 8.08
C LEU A 775 9.58 15.64 8.95
N ASP A 776 10.75 15.97 8.40
CA ASP A 776 12.01 15.93 9.12
C ASP A 776 11.98 16.85 10.35
N LEU A 777 11.42 18.06 10.23
CA LEU A 777 11.19 18.97 11.35
C LEU A 777 10.31 18.34 12.44
N LEU A 778 9.19 17.71 12.07
CA LEU A 778 8.29 17.07 13.03
C LEU A 778 8.95 15.88 13.74
N VAL A 779 9.70 15.06 13.00
CA VAL A 779 10.43 13.93 13.57
C VAL A 779 11.53 14.42 14.50
N GLN A 780 12.27 15.47 14.13
CA GLN A 780 13.26 16.10 15.00
C GLN A 780 12.63 16.63 16.29
N ASN A 781 11.50 17.35 16.20
CA ASN A 781 10.79 17.82 17.39
C ASN A 781 10.31 16.67 18.28
N ALA A 782 9.76 15.60 17.69
CA ALA A 782 9.35 14.42 18.45
C ALA A 782 10.52 13.69 19.11
N ARG A 783 11.71 13.70 18.49
CA ARG A 783 12.96 13.21 19.11
C ARG A 783 13.34 14.10 20.30
N LEU A 784 13.30 15.41 20.14
CA LEU A 784 13.60 16.38 21.20
C LEU A 784 12.65 16.26 22.41
N GLU A 785 11.38 15.96 22.16
CA GLU A 785 10.35 15.77 23.20
C GLU A 785 10.37 14.37 23.83
N GLY A 786 11.15 13.42 23.29
CA GLY A 786 11.18 12.03 23.75
C GLY A 786 9.90 11.24 23.42
N HIS A 787 9.11 11.72 22.46
CA HIS A 787 7.87 11.10 21.99
C HIS A 787 8.10 10.07 20.87
N LEU A 788 9.28 10.06 20.24
CA LEU A 788 9.60 9.10 19.18
C LEU A 788 9.88 7.70 19.78
N ASP A 789 9.06 6.72 19.41
CA ASP A 789 9.30 5.31 19.73
C ASP A 789 10.37 4.74 18.80
N SER A 790 11.57 4.47 19.34
CA SER A 790 12.70 3.90 18.61
C SER A 790 12.76 2.36 18.65
N GLY A 791 11.71 1.69 19.15
CA GLY A 791 11.74 0.25 19.37
C GLY A 791 12.53 -0.11 20.63
N ILE A 792 13.45 -1.07 20.53
CA ILE A 792 14.30 -1.45 21.67
C ILE A 792 15.32 -0.32 21.95
N VAL A 793 15.34 0.16 23.18
CA VAL A 793 16.26 1.22 23.63
C VAL A 793 17.55 0.58 24.13
N ASP A 794 18.66 0.84 23.44
CA ASP A 794 19.99 0.44 23.91
C ASP A 794 20.41 1.35 25.07
N MET A 795 20.60 0.77 26.25
CA MET A 795 21.12 1.48 27.42
C MET A 795 22.64 1.52 27.31
N LYS A 796 23.17 2.69 26.99
CA LYS A 796 24.62 2.92 26.92
C LYS A 796 25.14 3.47 28.24
N ALA A 797 26.26 2.92 28.68
CA ALA A 797 27.01 3.37 29.83
C ALA A 797 28.47 2.97 29.64
N THR A 798 29.38 3.66 30.33
CA THR A 798 30.81 3.39 30.32
C THR A 798 31.12 2.06 30.98
N THR A 799 30.45 1.77 32.10
CA THR A 799 30.43 0.44 32.72
C THR A 799 29.00 0.00 33.00
N VAL A 800 28.76 -1.30 32.82
CA VAL A 800 27.48 -1.96 33.05
C VAL A 800 27.76 -3.25 33.79
N GLU A 801 27.37 -3.28 35.06
CA GLU A 801 27.62 -4.41 35.96
C GLU A 801 26.30 -5.01 36.43
N LEU A 802 26.20 -6.33 36.38
CA LEU A 802 25.08 -7.08 36.95
C LEU A 802 25.23 -7.11 38.48
N GLN A 803 24.20 -6.69 39.19
CA GLN A 803 24.18 -6.67 40.65
C GLN A 803 23.58 -7.96 41.20
N GLY A 804 24.39 -8.72 41.93
CA GLY A 804 23.97 -9.98 42.57
C GLY A 804 23.56 -11.06 41.56
N THR A 805 22.87 -12.08 42.05
CA THR A 805 22.34 -13.17 41.22
C THR A 805 20.97 -12.78 40.64
N PRO A 806 20.73 -13.01 39.33
CA PRO A 806 19.42 -12.78 38.73
C PRO A 806 18.31 -13.56 39.46
N LYS A 807 17.14 -12.95 39.63
CA LYS A 807 16.02 -13.55 40.36
C LYS A 807 15.01 -14.15 39.39
N THR A 808 14.75 -15.45 39.48
CA THR A 808 13.65 -16.07 38.75
C THR A 808 12.33 -15.68 39.40
N VAL A 809 11.48 -14.95 38.68
CA VAL A 809 10.23 -14.40 39.22
C VAL A 809 8.98 -15.12 38.72
N HIS A 810 9.10 -15.88 37.64
CA HIS A 810 8.01 -16.70 37.11
C HIS A 810 8.58 -17.87 36.31
N ILE A 811 7.90 -19.01 36.33
CA ILE A 811 8.18 -20.17 35.49
C ILE A 811 6.88 -20.53 34.78
N ASP A 812 6.94 -20.55 33.45
CA ASP A 812 5.76 -20.82 32.63
C ASP A 812 5.44 -22.32 32.65
N ASN A 813 4.24 -22.65 33.13
CA ASN A 813 3.79 -24.05 33.30
C ASN A 813 3.77 -24.85 32.00
N LEU A 814 3.58 -24.19 30.86
CA LEU A 814 3.61 -24.85 29.57
C LEU A 814 5.06 -25.16 29.18
N SER A 815 5.93 -24.14 29.21
CA SER A 815 7.25 -24.20 28.59
C SER A 815 8.42 -24.61 29.48
N GLY A 816 8.27 -24.49 30.80
CA GLY A 816 9.38 -24.59 31.74
C GLY A 816 10.40 -23.44 31.62
N ALA A 817 10.15 -22.47 30.73
CA ALA A 817 11.01 -21.30 30.58
C ALA A 817 10.73 -20.29 31.68
N SER A 818 11.80 -19.63 32.14
CA SER A 818 11.77 -18.71 33.26
C SER A 818 11.69 -17.25 32.82
N THR A 819 10.96 -16.44 33.58
CA THR A 819 11.07 -14.99 33.59
C THR A 819 12.05 -14.59 34.69
N ILE A 820 13.05 -13.78 34.35
CA ILE A 820 14.16 -13.45 35.24
C ILE A 820 14.25 -11.93 35.38
N LEU A 821 14.33 -11.45 36.62
CA LEU A 821 14.62 -10.06 36.96
C LEU A 821 16.13 -9.87 37.12
N PHE A 822 16.69 -9.01 36.27
CA PHE A 822 18.07 -8.58 36.31
C PHE A 822 18.14 -7.16 36.88
N THR A 823 19.05 -6.94 37.83
CA THR A 823 19.35 -5.60 38.36
C THR A 823 20.75 -5.21 37.92
N PHE A 824 20.89 -4.07 37.25
CA PHE A 824 22.16 -3.56 36.75
C PHE A 824 22.51 -2.24 37.41
N THR A 825 23.80 -2.03 37.62
CA THR A 825 24.39 -0.73 37.93
C THR A 825 25.06 -0.20 36.67
N LEU A 826 24.59 0.95 36.16
CA LEU A 826 25.17 1.62 35.00
C LEU A 826 25.93 2.88 35.44
N ASP A 827 27.21 2.96 35.07
CA ASP A 827 28.01 4.19 35.17
C ASP A 827 27.99 4.92 33.82
N ARG A 828 27.23 6.01 33.74
CA ARG A 828 27.10 6.80 32.51
C ARG A 828 28.11 7.95 32.43
N GLY A 829 29.03 8.04 33.38
CA GLY A 829 29.97 9.14 33.43
C GLY A 829 30.98 9.08 32.29
N LEU A 830 31.41 10.26 31.84
CA LEU A 830 32.48 10.40 30.87
C LEU A 830 33.73 10.93 31.58
N ILE A 831 34.79 10.13 31.63
CA ILE A 831 36.08 10.55 32.21
C ILE A 831 36.73 11.63 31.35
N TRP A 832 37.61 12.43 31.96
CA TRP A 832 38.26 13.56 31.30
C TRP A 832 39.05 13.12 30.06
N GLU A 833 39.81 12.04 30.15
CA GLU A 833 40.66 11.52 29.08
C GLU A 833 39.83 11.19 27.83
N SER A 834 38.67 10.56 28.01
CA SER A 834 37.75 10.24 26.92
C SER A 834 37.10 11.49 26.32
N ALA A 835 36.73 12.47 27.16
CA ALA A 835 36.19 13.75 26.69
C ALA A 835 37.24 14.56 25.90
N TYR A 836 38.50 14.52 26.34
CA TYR A 836 39.62 15.17 25.67
C TYR A 836 39.95 14.50 24.33
N ALA A 837 39.99 13.17 24.29
CA ALA A 837 40.21 12.43 23.05
C ALA A 837 39.14 12.72 21.99
N LEU A 838 37.86 12.85 22.38
CA LEU A 838 36.78 13.26 21.48
C LEU A 838 37.01 14.66 20.87
N LEU A 839 37.60 15.58 21.64
CA LEU A 839 37.96 16.91 21.15
C LEU A 839 39.11 16.86 20.16
N GLU A 840 40.16 16.09 20.44
CA GLU A 840 41.31 15.93 19.53
C GLU A 840 40.93 15.27 18.21
N GLU A 841 40.10 14.22 18.23
CA GLU A 841 39.64 13.52 17.03
C GLU A 841 38.82 14.47 16.14
N LYS A 842 37.96 15.29 16.73
CA LYS A 842 37.13 16.26 16.00
C LYS A 842 37.88 17.48 15.50
N GLN A 843 39.03 17.81 16.08
CA GLN A 843 39.91 18.87 15.58
C GLN A 843 40.75 18.44 14.37
N LYS A 844 40.92 17.12 14.14
CA LYS A 844 41.61 16.58 12.95
C LYS A 844 40.73 16.61 11.70
N ASP A 845 39.41 16.66 11.84
CA ASP A 845 38.47 16.89 10.73
C ASP A 845 38.55 18.38 10.31
N GLU A 846 38.95 18.68 9.06
CA GLU A 846 39.16 20.04 8.52
C GLU A 846 37.92 20.96 8.54
N SER A 847 36.75 20.44 8.95
CA SER A 847 35.48 21.17 9.08
C SER A 847 35.15 21.61 10.52
N SER A 848 36.12 21.60 11.45
CA SER A 848 35.83 21.93 12.86
C SER A 848 35.42 23.40 13.06
N SER A 849 34.25 23.63 13.63
CA SER A 849 33.76 24.99 13.86
C SER A 849 34.44 25.66 15.05
N THR A 850 34.66 26.97 14.93
CA THR A 850 35.35 27.78 15.96
C THR A 850 34.66 27.80 17.33
N ASN A 851 33.39 27.39 17.42
CA ASN A 851 32.65 27.27 18.69
C ASN A 851 32.70 25.85 19.29
N SER A 852 33.47 24.92 18.75
CA SER A 852 33.65 23.60 19.40
C SER A 852 34.67 23.68 20.55
N GLY A 853 34.37 23.05 21.70
CA GLY A 853 35.27 23.02 22.87
C GLY A 853 34.57 22.88 24.22
N PHE A 854 35.31 23.08 25.32
CA PHE A 854 34.80 23.01 26.69
C PHE A 854 34.14 24.33 27.14
N TYR A 855 33.13 24.21 27.99
CA TYR A 855 32.27 25.29 28.45
C TYR A 855 31.98 25.19 29.95
N GLU A 856 31.89 26.34 30.61
CA GLU A 856 31.51 26.51 32.02
C GLU A 856 30.19 27.30 32.10
N SER A 857 29.29 26.93 33.02
CA SER A 857 28.03 27.66 33.22
C SER A 857 28.29 29.10 33.69
N LYS A 858 27.59 30.07 33.09
CA LYS A 858 27.75 31.49 33.48
C LYS A 858 27.15 31.80 34.85
N ARG A 859 26.10 31.08 35.21
CA ARG A 859 25.43 31.18 36.51
C ARG A 859 25.77 29.95 37.33
N GLU A 860 25.95 30.16 38.63
CA GLU A 860 25.88 29.09 39.60
C GLU A 860 24.41 28.73 39.80
N TRP A 861 24.08 27.46 39.66
CA TRP A 861 22.77 26.96 40.05
C TRP A 861 22.95 25.74 40.95
N LEU A 862 22.04 25.54 41.89
CA LEU A 862 22.03 24.37 42.79
C LEU A 862 23.36 24.19 43.57
N GLY A 863 24.08 25.30 43.79
CA GLY A 863 25.28 25.38 44.63
C GLY A 863 26.63 25.17 43.91
N ARG A 864 26.67 25.07 42.57
CA ARG A 864 27.93 24.91 41.82
C ARG A 864 27.86 25.44 40.39
N ARG A 865 29.02 25.54 39.75
CA ARG A 865 29.16 25.74 38.30
C ARG A 865 29.27 24.39 37.61
N HIS A 866 28.72 24.32 36.41
CA HIS A 866 28.63 23.07 35.64
C HIS A 866 29.49 23.15 34.38
N PHE A 867 30.10 22.02 34.04
CA PHE A 867 31.01 21.88 32.90
C PHE A 867 30.40 20.98 31.83
N LEU A 868 30.66 21.34 30.57
CA LEU A 868 30.26 20.54 29.42
C LEU A 868 31.23 20.70 28.25
N LEU A 869 31.18 19.75 27.33
CA LEU A 869 31.93 19.75 26.08
C LEU A 869 30.91 19.83 24.95
N ALA A 870 31.11 20.75 24.00
CA ALA A 870 30.17 20.96 22.90
C ALA A 870 30.87 20.95 21.54
N PHE A 871 30.23 20.28 20.57
CA PHE A 871 30.67 20.23 19.17
C PHE A 871 29.50 20.49 18.24
N GLU A 872 29.76 21.07 17.08
CA GLU A 872 28.71 21.21 16.07
C GLU A 872 28.26 19.83 15.56
N GLY A 873 26.94 19.64 15.55
CA GLY A 873 26.29 18.43 15.08
C GLY A 873 26.17 18.40 13.55
N SER A 874 25.43 17.42 13.05
CA SER A 874 25.19 17.25 11.61
C SER A 874 24.30 18.35 11.00
N ALA A 875 23.55 19.08 11.83
CA ALA A 875 22.76 20.24 11.44
C ALA A 875 23.49 21.53 11.84
N SER A 876 23.72 22.44 10.89
CA SER A 876 24.38 23.72 11.11
C SER A 876 23.72 24.52 12.25
N GLY A 877 24.53 25.00 13.20
CA GLY A 877 24.06 25.78 14.35
C GLY A 877 23.53 24.99 15.56
N MET A 878 23.45 23.66 15.47
CA MET A 878 23.10 22.77 16.58
C MET A 878 24.34 22.09 17.14
N TYR A 879 24.47 22.04 18.48
CA TYR A 879 25.66 21.53 19.15
C TYR A 879 25.34 20.27 19.96
N LYS A 880 26.06 19.19 19.71
CA LYS A 880 26.09 18.00 20.57
C LYS A 880 26.80 18.34 21.87
N VAL A 881 26.17 18.01 22.99
CA VAL A 881 26.64 18.36 24.33
C VAL A 881 27.01 17.09 25.09
N PHE A 882 28.20 17.07 25.68
CA PHE A 882 28.69 16.01 26.55
C PHE A 882 28.87 16.56 27.96
N ARG A 883 28.50 15.77 28.98
CA ARG A 883 28.61 16.13 30.40
C ARG A 883 29.40 15.07 31.17
N PRO A 884 30.11 15.45 32.23
CA PRO A 884 30.82 14.49 33.10
C PRO A 884 29.87 13.46 33.73
N THR A 885 28.63 13.85 34.02
CA THR A 885 27.67 13.03 34.78
C THR A 885 26.92 11.97 33.96
N VAL A 886 26.75 12.20 32.66
CA VAL A 886 25.87 11.37 31.79
C VAL A 886 26.46 11.09 30.40
N GLY A 887 27.64 11.63 30.09
CA GLY A 887 28.22 11.55 28.75
C GLY A 887 27.44 12.40 27.74
N GLU A 888 27.20 11.85 26.55
CA GLU A 888 26.44 12.51 25.49
C GLU A 888 24.99 12.78 25.94
N ALA A 889 24.59 14.06 25.92
CA ALA A 889 23.23 14.45 26.20
C ALA A 889 22.31 14.07 25.03
N LEU A 890 21.12 13.55 25.35
CA LEU A 890 20.09 13.20 24.36
C LEU A 890 19.62 14.39 23.49
N ARG A 891 19.77 15.62 23.99
CA ARG A 891 19.32 16.84 23.33
C ARG A 891 20.52 17.68 22.89
N GLU A 892 20.58 17.96 21.59
CA GLU A 892 21.46 18.98 21.02
C GLU A 892 21.01 20.39 21.44
N MET A 893 21.96 21.30 21.57
CA MET A 893 21.74 22.66 22.05
C MET A 893 22.00 23.66 20.92
N PRO A 894 21.05 24.56 20.59
CA PRO A 894 21.31 25.63 19.63
C PRO A 894 22.45 26.54 20.10
N LEU A 895 23.24 27.06 19.16
CA LEU A 895 24.37 27.95 19.49
C LEU A 895 23.96 29.17 20.33
N ALA A 896 22.78 29.72 20.08
CA ALA A 896 22.23 30.84 20.85
C ALA A 896 22.01 30.47 22.33
N GLU A 897 21.45 29.28 22.58
CA GLU A 897 21.22 28.77 23.94
C GLU A 897 22.55 28.44 24.65
N LEU A 898 23.51 27.85 23.93
CA LEU A 898 24.83 27.52 24.45
C LEU A 898 25.58 28.80 24.86
N LYS A 899 25.60 29.82 24.00
CA LYS A 899 26.24 31.10 24.28
C LYS A 899 25.53 31.91 25.34
N ASP A 900 24.22 31.76 25.51
CA ASP A 900 23.48 32.42 26.57
C ASP A 900 23.85 31.82 27.95
N LYS A 901 23.78 30.49 28.08
CA LYS A 901 23.92 29.78 29.35
C LYS A 901 25.36 29.49 29.78
N TYR A 902 26.28 29.35 28.83
CA TYR A 902 27.65 28.91 29.08
C TYR A 902 28.71 29.84 28.47
N ARG A 903 29.92 29.79 29.01
CA ARG A 903 31.10 30.50 28.53
C ARG A 903 32.15 29.47 28.08
N LYS A 904 32.68 29.64 26.86
CA LYS A 904 33.75 28.80 26.33
C LYS A 904 35.03 29.00 27.17
N LEU A 905 35.70 27.91 27.51
CA LEU A 905 36.95 27.91 28.24
C LEU A 905 38.14 27.88 27.26
N SER A 906 39.14 28.74 27.52
CA SER A 906 40.44 28.72 26.84
C SER A 906 41.49 27.89 27.59
N SER A 907 41.37 27.77 28.92
CA SER A 907 42.25 26.95 29.76
C SER A 907 41.72 25.52 29.86
N LEU A 908 42.52 24.58 29.34
CA LEU A 908 42.25 23.14 29.46
C LEU A 908 42.41 22.64 30.90
N GLU A 909 43.31 23.22 31.69
CA GLU A 909 43.50 22.84 33.10
C GLU A 909 42.27 23.18 33.94
N LYS A 910 41.66 24.35 33.72
CA LYS A 910 40.42 24.74 34.40
C LYS A 910 39.27 23.83 34.00
N ALA A 911 39.18 23.47 32.72
CA ALA A 911 38.19 22.54 32.23
C ALA A 911 38.37 21.14 32.86
N ARG A 912 39.62 20.66 32.97
CA ARG A 912 39.96 19.38 33.60
C ARG A 912 39.50 19.29 35.05
N HIS A 913 39.95 20.21 35.89
CA HIS A 913 39.61 20.20 37.31
C HIS A 913 38.09 20.29 37.53
N GLY A 914 37.40 21.17 36.78
CA GLY A 914 35.96 21.30 36.87
C GLY A 914 35.20 20.06 36.40
N TRP A 915 35.72 19.38 35.37
CA TRP A 915 35.15 18.14 34.85
C TRP A 915 35.32 16.97 35.83
N GLU A 916 36.53 16.77 36.36
CA GLU A 916 36.87 15.73 37.34
C GLU A 916 36.07 15.92 38.64
N ASP A 917 35.96 17.15 39.16
CA ASP A 917 35.16 17.44 40.35
C ASP A 917 33.66 17.12 40.13
N GLU A 918 33.08 17.55 39.00
CA GLU A 918 31.67 17.24 38.71
C GLU A 918 31.46 15.73 38.47
N TYR A 919 32.43 15.05 37.87
CA TYR A 919 32.44 13.60 37.66
C TYR A 919 32.45 12.83 38.99
N ASP A 920 33.27 13.24 39.95
CA ASP A 920 33.39 12.59 41.26
C ASP A 920 32.19 12.88 42.17
N VAL A 921 31.73 14.13 42.22
CA VAL A 921 30.57 14.50 43.04
C VAL A 921 29.30 13.78 42.56
N SER A 922 29.16 13.59 41.24
CA SER A 922 27.99 12.93 40.65
C SER A 922 27.87 11.44 40.97
N LEU A 923 28.91 10.82 41.53
CA LEU A 923 28.87 9.46 42.07
C LEU A 923 27.92 9.33 43.25
N LYS A 924 27.94 10.32 44.16
CA LYS A 924 27.24 10.26 45.46
C LYS A 924 26.08 11.26 45.56
N GLN A 925 26.09 12.32 44.75
CA GLN A 925 25.17 13.44 44.88
C GLN A 925 24.33 13.64 43.61
N CYS A 926 23.04 13.95 43.79
CA CYS A 926 22.17 14.32 42.69
C CYS A 926 22.51 15.73 42.16
N MET A 927 22.03 16.05 40.95
CA MET A 927 22.29 17.37 40.34
C MET A 927 21.66 18.54 41.12
N HIS A 928 20.68 18.27 41.98
CA HIS A 928 20.00 19.27 42.82
C HIS A 928 20.82 19.76 44.02
N GLY A 929 22.03 19.22 44.21
CA GLY A 929 22.90 19.65 45.28
C GLY A 929 22.56 19.01 46.64
N PRO A 930 23.28 19.40 47.70
CA PRO A 930 23.11 18.85 49.05
C PRO A 930 21.76 19.22 49.68
N LYS A 931 21.06 20.26 49.18
CA LYS A 931 19.75 20.72 49.66
C LYS A 931 18.57 20.10 48.92
N CYS A 932 18.76 18.96 48.25
CA CYS A 932 17.69 18.31 47.49
C CYS A 932 16.52 17.89 48.39
N LYS A 933 15.29 18.30 48.05
CA LYS A 933 14.07 17.92 48.80
C LYS A 933 13.83 16.40 48.89
N LEU A 934 14.42 15.63 47.97
CA LEU A 934 14.31 14.17 47.89
C LEU A 934 15.50 13.44 48.55
N GLY A 935 16.49 14.18 49.07
CA GLY A 935 17.63 13.64 49.80
C GLY A 935 18.38 12.51 49.09
N SER A 936 18.68 11.44 49.83
CA SER A 936 19.38 10.24 49.34
C SER A 936 18.60 9.45 48.28
N PHE A 937 17.28 9.61 48.20
CA PHE A 937 16.42 8.95 47.21
C PHE A 937 16.40 9.65 45.84
N CYS A 938 17.01 10.85 45.74
CA CYS A 938 17.11 11.55 44.46
C CYS A 938 18.21 10.93 43.58
N THR A 939 17.81 10.25 42.51
CA THR A 939 18.73 9.71 41.49
C THR A 939 18.93 10.64 40.30
N VAL A 940 18.29 11.81 40.29
CA VAL A 940 18.32 12.74 39.16
C VAL A 940 19.72 13.34 38.99
N GLY A 941 20.34 13.08 37.84
CA GLY A 941 21.68 13.57 37.52
C GLY A 941 22.82 12.87 38.29
N ARG A 942 22.55 11.73 38.93
CA ARG A 942 23.60 10.84 39.41
C ARG A 942 24.21 10.05 38.26
N ARG A 943 25.51 9.80 38.38
CA ARG A 943 26.33 9.05 37.44
C ARG A 943 25.96 7.57 37.43
N LEU A 944 25.93 6.98 38.62
CA LEU A 944 25.44 5.63 38.83
C LEU A 944 23.91 5.60 38.80
N GLN A 945 23.39 4.72 37.95
CA GLN A 945 21.97 4.44 37.87
C GLN A 945 21.72 2.94 38.05
N GLU A 946 20.90 2.61 39.03
CA GLU A 946 20.33 1.27 39.13
C GLU A 946 19.18 1.11 38.13
N VAL A 947 19.19 0.01 37.38
CA VAL A 947 18.20 -0.31 36.36
C VAL A 947 17.75 -1.75 36.51
N ASN A 948 16.44 -1.94 36.58
CA ASN A 948 15.81 -3.25 36.71
C ASN A 948 15.21 -3.67 35.37
N VAL A 949 15.59 -4.85 34.86
CA VAL A 949 15.15 -5.39 33.57
C VAL A 949 14.56 -6.77 33.78
N LEU A 950 13.32 -6.94 33.34
CA LEU A 950 12.64 -8.22 33.31
C LEU A 950 12.87 -8.90 31.97
N GLY A 951 13.74 -9.91 31.94
CA GLY A 951 14.11 -10.68 30.75
C GLY A 951 13.62 -12.13 30.81
N GLY A 952 13.97 -12.92 29.78
CA GLY A 952 13.46 -14.29 29.62
C GLY A 952 12.09 -14.30 28.94
N LEU A 953 11.18 -15.15 29.41
CA LEU A 953 9.84 -15.27 28.83
C LEU A 953 8.91 -14.16 29.39
N ILE A 954 8.44 -13.25 28.54
CA ILE A 954 7.76 -12.01 28.99
C ILE A 954 6.26 -12.04 28.72
N LEU A 955 5.81 -12.68 27.65
CA LEU A 955 4.39 -12.67 27.26
C LEU A 955 3.43 -13.18 28.35
N PRO A 956 3.73 -14.25 29.11
CA PRO A 956 2.86 -14.71 30.20
C PRO A 956 2.63 -13.67 31.29
N VAL A 957 3.64 -12.84 31.57
CA VAL A 957 3.61 -11.86 32.65
C VAL A 957 3.22 -10.46 32.17
N TRP A 958 2.99 -10.29 30.86
CA TRP A 958 2.75 -8.98 30.24
C TRP A 958 1.58 -8.22 30.89
N GLY A 959 0.43 -8.88 31.03
CA GLY A 959 -0.77 -8.26 31.62
C GLY A 959 -0.55 -7.85 33.08
N THR A 960 0.19 -8.66 33.84
CA THR A 960 0.57 -8.37 35.23
C THR A 960 1.47 -7.15 35.32
N VAL A 961 2.49 -7.06 34.46
CA VAL A 961 3.40 -5.91 34.39
C VAL A 961 2.67 -4.65 33.94
N GLU A 962 1.81 -4.71 32.92
CA GLU A 962 1.02 -3.55 32.46
C GLU A 962 0.13 -3.02 33.58
N LYS A 963 -0.52 -3.91 34.33
CA LYS A 963 -1.33 -3.56 35.51
C LYS A 963 -0.49 -2.87 36.58
N ALA A 964 0.69 -3.40 36.93
CA ALA A 964 1.58 -2.81 37.93
C ALA A 964 2.12 -1.43 37.50
N LEU A 965 2.47 -1.26 36.22
CA LEU A 965 2.95 0.02 35.68
C LEU A 965 1.84 1.07 35.58
N SER A 966 0.59 0.66 35.29
CA SER A 966 -0.54 1.59 35.21
C SER A 966 -0.81 2.35 36.53
N LYS A 967 -0.44 1.75 37.67
CA LYS A 967 -0.58 2.31 39.02
C LYS A 967 0.45 3.41 39.34
N GLN A 968 1.45 3.64 38.48
CA GLN A 968 2.56 4.55 38.76
C GLN A 968 2.15 6.04 38.67
N ALA A 969 2.70 6.88 39.56
CA ALA A 969 2.36 8.32 39.60
C ALA A 969 2.92 9.11 38.41
N ARG A 970 4.12 8.76 37.92
CA ARG A 970 4.75 9.44 36.77
C ARG A 970 4.26 8.87 35.45
N GLN A 971 3.75 9.72 34.55
CA GLN A 971 3.30 9.30 33.22
C GLN A 971 4.40 8.57 32.43
N SER A 972 5.67 8.97 32.58
CA SER A 972 6.81 8.32 31.94
C SER A 972 7.06 6.88 32.42
N HIS A 973 6.63 6.54 33.64
CA HIS A 973 6.76 5.21 34.26
C HIS A 973 5.55 4.31 33.99
N ARG A 974 4.44 4.86 33.47
CA ARG A 974 3.23 4.07 33.11
C ARG A 974 3.39 3.31 31.80
N ARG A 975 4.34 3.71 30.95
CA ARG A 975 4.56 3.10 29.64
C ARG A 975 5.57 1.96 29.74
N ILE A 976 5.23 0.83 29.14
CA ILE A 976 6.17 -0.29 28.93
C ILE A 976 7.29 0.17 28.00
N ARG A 977 8.54 -0.04 28.43
CA ARG A 977 9.73 0.25 27.63
C ARG A 977 10.56 -1.01 27.52
N ILE A 978 11.04 -1.29 26.33
CA ILE A 978 11.86 -2.47 26.05
C ILE A 978 13.28 -1.98 25.91
N VAL A 979 14.17 -2.54 26.72
CA VAL A 979 15.57 -2.13 26.79
C VAL A 979 16.49 -3.28 26.43
N ARG A 980 17.65 -2.92 25.90
CA ARG A 980 18.78 -3.81 25.70
C ARG A 980 19.96 -3.30 26.50
N ILE A 981 20.57 -4.22 27.24
CA ILE A 981 21.73 -3.98 28.07
C ILE A 981 22.82 -4.95 27.64
N VAL A 982 24.04 -4.42 27.48
CA VAL A 982 25.25 -5.22 27.25
C VAL A 982 26.16 -4.97 28.45
N THR A 983 26.47 -6.02 29.18
CA THR A 983 27.39 -5.97 30.32
C THR A 983 28.82 -5.74 29.83
N THR A 984 29.60 -4.95 30.57
CA THR A 984 30.97 -4.59 30.16
C THR A 984 32.01 -5.63 30.52
N THR A 985 31.73 -6.47 31.52
CA THR A 985 32.67 -7.47 32.03
C THR A 985 32.74 -8.73 31.16
N ASP A 986 31.59 -9.23 30.71
CA ASP A 986 31.47 -10.51 29.98
C ASP A 986 30.76 -10.38 28.63
N SER A 987 30.40 -9.16 28.21
CA SER A 987 29.71 -8.88 26.95
C SER A 987 28.39 -9.64 26.77
N GLN A 988 27.77 -10.07 27.88
CA GLN A 988 26.45 -10.67 27.84
C GLN A 988 25.39 -9.65 27.43
N ARG A 989 24.43 -10.11 26.65
CA ARG A 989 23.38 -9.27 26.08
C ARG A 989 22.04 -9.67 26.63
N ILE A 990 21.37 -8.72 27.27
CA ILE A 990 20.11 -8.93 27.95
C ILE A 990 19.08 -7.98 27.35
N VAL A 991 17.94 -8.53 26.95
CA VAL A 991 16.80 -7.79 26.39
C VAL A 991 15.59 -8.08 27.25
N GLY A 992 14.85 -7.04 27.63
CA GLY A 992 13.68 -7.21 28.48
C GLY A 992 12.91 -5.92 28.72
N LEU A 993 11.90 -6.00 29.59
CA LEU A 993 11.11 -4.86 30.01
C LEU A 993 11.84 -4.06 31.08
N LEU A 994 11.97 -2.75 30.88
CA LEU A 994 12.47 -1.84 31.89
C LEU A 994 11.41 -1.67 32.99
N ILE A 995 11.74 -2.09 34.21
CA ILE A 995 10.89 -1.92 35.38
C ILE A 995 11.42 -0.72 36.17
N PRO A 996 10.65 0.38 36.32
CA PRO A 996 11.05 1.49 37.18
C PRO A 996 11.25 1.00 38.62
N ASN A 997 12.26 1.50 39.33
CA ASN A 997 12.56 1.05 40.70
C ASN A 997 11.34 1.15 41.64
N ALA A 998 10.50 2.17 41.47
CA ALA A 998 9.25 2.34 42.23
C ALA A 998 8.16 1.30 41.92
N ALA A 999 8.29 0.53 40.84
CA ALA A 999 7.34 -0.48 40.41
C ALA A 999 7.83 -1.92 40.67
N VAL A 1000 9.11 -2.13 41.01
CA VAL A 1000 9.71 -3.47 41.17
C VAL A 1000 8.95 -4.30 42.19
N GLU A 1001 8.69 -3.73 43.37
CA GLU A 1001 7.99 -4.44 44.45
C GLU A 1001 6.55 -4.81 44.06
N SER A 1002 5.81 -3.89 43.43
CA SER A 1002 4.46 -4.17 42.93
C SER A 1002 4.45 -5.26 41.86
N VAL A 1003 5.48 -5.32 41.00
CA VAL A 1003 5.61 -6.36 39.98
C VAL A 1003 5.88 -7.72 40.63
N LEU A 1004 6.79 -7.78 41.61
CA LEU A 1004 7.12 -9.03 42.32
C LEU A 1004 5.91 -9.57 43.11
N GLN A 1005 5.16 -8.70 43.80
CA GLN A 1005 3.94 -9.06 44.52
C GLN A 1005 2.85 -9.58 43.58
N ASP A 1006 2.59 -8.87 42.48
CA ASP A 1006 1.56 -9.26 41.51
C ASP A 1006 1.94 -10.57 40.75
N LEU A 1007 3.23 -10.94 40.74
CA LEU A 1007 3.73 -12.23 40.21
C LEU A 1007 3.74 -13.38 41.23
N ALA A 1008 3.26 -13.13 42.46
CA ALA A 1008 3.29 -14.09 43.56
C ALA A 1008 4.70 -14.66 43.85
N TRP A 1009 5.73 -13.83 43.66
CA TRP A 1009 7.09 -14.21 44.02
C TRP A 1009 7.24 -14.19 45.54
N VAL A 1010 7.39 -15.38 46.13
CA VAL A 1010 7.70 -15.56 47.55
C VAL A 1010 9.22 -15.67 47.67
N GLN A 1011 9.85 -14.89 48.56
CA GLN A 1011 11.22 -15.17 48.98
C GLN A 1011 11.24 -16.59 49.53
N ASP A 1012 11.99 -17.50 48.92
CA ASP A 1012 12.51 -18.64 49.67
C ASP A 1012 13.34 -18.03 50.81
N VAL A 1013 12.74 -18.01 52.00
CA VAL A 1013 13.41 -17.69 53.25
C VAL A 1013 14.18 -18.95 53.62
N ASP A 1014 15.38 -19.10 53.08
CA ASP A 1014 16.35 -20.06 53.59
C ASP A 1014 17.45 -19.29 54.33
N GLU A 1015 17.50 -19.56 55.64
CA GLU A 1015 18.65 -19.39 56.53
C GLU A 1015 19.86 -20.22 56.05
#